data_AF-A0A8T0LKY9-F1
#
_entry.id   AF-A0A8T0LKY9-F1
#
_cell.length_a   1.000
_cell.length_b   1.000
_cell.length_c   1.000
_cell.angle_alpha   90.00
_cell.angle_beta   90.00
_cell.angle_gamma   90.00
#
_symmetry.space_group_name_H-M   'P 1'
#
loop_
_entity.id
_entity.type
_entity.pdbx_description
1 polymer ?
#
loop_
_entity_poly.entity_id
_entity_poly.type
_entity_poly.pdbx_seq_one_letter_code
_entity_poly.pdbx_strand_id
1 'polypeptide(L)'
;MHDSTLVSRGGNSSTHDNNAPVADMESGRSSLSPNSPPARTSSRTWQFAVLLFFMSLLLYAMMPPSVPSNLTETLESTTRTFPQDDTPPAKLVTNNPSTSQRGQVFDSSVKRDKGIIMCMHNGAVPMGLSLVRELRCLGNQELIQIYHCFPEEMSDENRALLLSADNRLEIVDVCSDLVERKVLAKDKAEQFRSWWIKPLAMYHTDITEVMLLDVDDVFMHDPAVLRTTEGYNQTGTTFFYDRVLFSREFFNQDVDGMSYLKRMLNDFNYTKYGLESGAHPSDRLKRSYAYRGQTSHEQDSSIVVIDKSRSGQAIPIMFWLITKERFRREFSYGDKETFWISFELAKQDYFFSPWGVGDISSSTNGDLDKHSDTLCGSIVQYMPVSDQPADFLYVNGKAMLNPFPVSMDKLGTASHNVLFNTNPTHITPRQRRKPNGRTRSGWKGGYAMECLVGHGSELLPEKFAAQLLRRRIFYFGVRMGVLSALDQCFPFKGRKSVVTPPRSHRKLLLLLPALAVAGMVAVTLVTGFMDNRDSDGSYISASSSNSNNFASSAHSMLQNIFSGNSTAGGAPQDEDIVFLHPESQFYQRGDRFDRSVSRDKGVVICMHNGVLAMGLSLIRELRCLGNEELVQVYHCGQDELSSKSKEMMLTADNRLELVDACSDLVDREVLTQAKASKFKNWWIKPLAMYHTDVRHVMLMDVDDIIIKDPAALRELEGYKTTGTTFFYDRVFANCKQFVNGNDGKQKYLKKLFATFNYAKFNITEGAAPSEHALESFAYKGKTCHEMDSSLVLMDKKRTGETVLDIMFWFITKERFRFTYSWGDKETFWLSYEMAHVPYFFSPWGVSVVSSTPNKDMKKHPDSLCGSILQYVPMDGQDAEMLYVNGKALLDPYPQGIDYVPKAQWNNMFNTFPTHMTPRQPRTELSPTGHGKMYTECLIGLGATPLPESFAGSLLRRRLHYLGIMTGVMGSLQHCETFGLRRLLENYRHDLL
;
A
#
# COMPACT_ATOMS: atom_id res chain seq x y z
N MET A 1 17.15 -13.42 18.62
CA MET A 1 17.54 -12.83 17.32
C MET A 1 16.80 -11.51 17.18
N HIS A 2 17.49 -10.40 17.40
CA HIS A 2 16.92 -9.07 17.16
C HIS A 2 16.92 -8.82 15.65
N ASP A 3 15.75 -8.57 15.08
CA ASP A 3 15.54 -8.23 13.67
C ASP A 3 15.96 -6.77 13.45
N SER A 4 17.26 -6.47 13.56
CA SER A 4 17.81 -5.16 13.23
C SER A 4 17.96 -5.07 11.71
N THR A 5 16.91 -4.63 11.02
CA THR A 5 17.02 -4.27 9.61
C THR A 5 18.09 -3.19 9.46
N LEU A 6 19.07 -3.41 8.57
CA LEU A 6 20.23 -2.53 8.25
C LEU A 6 19.86 -1.19 7.61
N VAL A 7 18.72 -0.60 7.98
CA VAL A 7 18.20 0.66 7.46
C VAL A 7 18.43 1.78 8.45
N SER A 8 18.85 2.97 7.99
CA SER A 8 18.88 4.21 8.76
C SER A 8 17.51 4.47 9.44
N ARG A 9 17.36 4.07 10.70
CA ARG A 9 16.22 4.44 11.54
C ARG A 9 16.62 5.61 12.43
N GLY A 10 15.79 6.64 12.49
CA GLY A 10 15.58 7.37 13.75
C GLY A 10 14.38 6.73 14.43
N GLY A 11 14.53 6.16 15.63
CA GLY A 11 13.39 5.64 16.39
C GLY A 11 13.68 4.48 17.33
N ASN A 12 13.69 4.80 18.63
CA ASN A 12 13.55 3.98 19.85
C ASN A 12 13.87 2.47 19.82
N SER A 13 14.99 2.12 20.45
CA SER A 13 15.14 0.84 21.14
C SER A 13 15.03 1.03 22.65
N SER A 14 14.21 0.18 23.25
CA SER A 14 13.96 -0.01 24.67
C SER A 14 15.23 -0.23 25.50
N THR A 15 15.43 0.62 26.51
CA THR A 15 16.06 0.24 27.78
C THR A 15 15.04 0.45 28.89
N HIS A 16 14.86 -0.57 29.72
CA HIS A 16 14.03 -0.52 30.92
C HIS A 16 14.52 0.60 31.85
N ASP A 17 13.70 1.63 32.04
CA ASP A 17 13.39 2.23 33.35
C ASP A 17 12.36 3.35 33.18
N ASN A 18 11.24 3.23 33.91
CA ASN A 18 10.12 4.18 33.89
C ASN A 18 10.44 5.39 34.79
N ASN A 19 10.47 6.59 34.21
CA ASN A 19 9.88 7.86 34.72
C ASN A 19 10.72 9.10 34.33
N ALA A 20 10.31 9.82 33.26
CA ALA A 20 10.51 11.28 33.14
C ALA A 20 9.58 11.87 32.06
N PRO A 21 8.87 12.99 32.32
CA PRO A 21 7.94 13.59 31.36
C PRO A 21 8.61 14.47 30.30
N VAL A 22 8.01 14.44 29.11
CA VAL A 22 8.27 15.26 27.92
C VAL A 22 7.99 16.73 28.23
N ALA A 23 9.01 17.48 28.63
CA ALA A 23 8.94 18.93 28.82
C ALA A 23 10.34 19.58 28.82
N ASP A 24 11.09 19.48 27.71
CA ASP A 24 12.37 20.21 27.59
C ASP A 24 12.77 20.54 26.13
N MET A 25 11.82 20.64 25.21
CA MET A 25 12.07 21.13 23.83
C MET A 25 11.71 22.61 23.61
N GLU A 26 11.31 23.34 24.65
CA GLU A 26 10.97 24.77 24.55
C GLU A 26 11.60 25.59 25.68
N SER A 27 12.79 26.15 25.48
CA SER A 27 13.14 27.43 26.12
C SER A 27 14.38 28.11 25.51
N GLY A 28 14.15 29.22 24.81
CA GLY A 28 15.10 30.32 24.71
C GLY A 28 14.65 31.45 25.67
N ARG A 29 15.50 31.80 26.64
CA ARG A 29 15.40 32.87 27.67
C ARG A 29 15.01 34.27 27.11
N SER A 30 14.50 35.29 27.82
CA SER A 30 14.19 35.62 29.24
C SER A 30 13.47 37.01 29.35
N SER A 31 12.56 37.24 30.33
CA SER A 31 12.51 38.43 31.25
C SER A 31 11.20 38.59 32.07
N LEU A 32 11.32 38.53 33.41
CA LEU A 32 10.69 39.28 34.53
C LEU A 32 9.19 39.75 34.55
N SER A 33 8.38 39.07 35.40
CA SER A 33 7.49 39.55 36.53
C SER A 33 6.29 40.53 36.33
N PRO A 34 5.31 40.68 37.28
CA PRO A 34 4.28 39.73 37.76
C PRO A 34 2.84 40.33 37.90
N ASN A 35 1.88 39.51 38.37
CA ASN A 35 0.57 39.83 39.02
C ASN A 35 -0.73 39.79 38.19
N SER A 36 -1.62 38.83 38.48
CA SER A 36 -3.02 39.00 38.95
C SER A 36 -3.86 37.68 38.84
N PRO A 37 -4.93 37.48 39.67
CA PRO A 37 -5.40 36.17 40.17
C PRO A 37 -6.57 35.51 39.38
N PRO A 38 -6.99 34.26 39.72
CA PRO A 38 -7.87 33.45 38.86
C PRO A 38 -9.37 33.54 39.21
N ALA A 39 -10.23 33.38 38.19
CA ALA A 39 -11.66 33.18 38.35
C ALA A 39 -12.05 31.71 38.14
N ARG A 40 -12.91 31.20 39.04
CA ARG A 40 -13.46 29.84 39.13
C ARG A 40 -14.59 29.59 38.11
N THR A 41 -14.78 28.33 37.70
CA THR A 41 -15.98 27.45 37.90
C THR A 41 -15.86 26.16 37.06
N SER A 42 -15.80 24.97 37.68
CA SER A 42 -16.87 23.94 37.89
C SER A 42 -17.19 23.09 36.63
N SER A 43 -17.40 21.75 36.64
CA SER A 43 -17.59 20.74 37.69
C SER A 43 -17.47 19.28 37.15
N ARG A 44 -17.32 18.33 38.09
CA ARG A 44 -17.78 16.92 38.10
C ARG A 44 -17.10 15.84 37.22
N THR A 45 -16.05 15.23 37.76
CA THR A 45 -15.61 13.82 37.48
C THR A 45 -14.67 13.29 38.57
N TRP A 46 -15.12 13.21 39.84
CA TRP A 46 -14.26 12.75 40.97
C TRP A 46 -14.97 11.81 41.94
N GLN A 47 -15.70 10.82 41.44
CA GLN A 47 -16.27 9.76 42.29
C GLN A 47 -15.91 8.32 41.89
N PHE A 48 -15.28 8.08 40.73
CA PHE A 48 -14.92 6.72 40.31
C PHE A 48 -13.45 6.31 40.56
N ALA A 49 -12.55 7.27 40.78
CA ALA A 49 -11.12 6.98 40.98
C ALA A 49 -10.79 6.46 42.39
N VAL A 50 -11.57 6.84 43.41
CA VAL A 50 -11.28 6.51 44.81
C VAL A 50 -11.65 5.06 45.16
N LEU A 51 -12.65 4.48 44.48
CA LEU A 51 -13.08 3.10 44.72
C LEU A 51 -12.11 2.05 44.13
N LEU A 52 -11.43 2.36 43.04
CA LEU A 52 -10.46 1.45 42.43
C LEU A 52 -9.15 1.36 43.22
N PHE A 53 -8.72 2.45 43.87
CA PHE A 53 -7.47 2.48 44.62
C PHE A 53 -7.53 1.70 45.94
N PHE A 54 -8.70 1.63 46.58
CA PHE A 54 -8.89 0.87 47.82
C PHE A 54 -8.99 -0.65 47.60
N MET A 55 -9.50 -1.10 46.45
CA MET A 55 -9.55 -2.54 46.10
C MET A 55 -8.17 -3.12 45.82
N SER A 56 -7.24 -2.35 45.25
CA SER A 56 -5.86 -2.79 44.99
C SER A 56 -5.01 -2.92 46.27
N LEU A 57 -5.27 -2.10 47.30
CA LEU A 57 -4.52 -2.19 48.55
C LEU A 57 -4.93 -3.38 49.43
N LEU A 58 -6.19 -3.82 49.36
CA LEU A 58 -6.65 -4.98 50.14
C LEU A 58 -6.11 -6.32 49.61
N LEU A 59 -5.81 -6.41 48.31
CA LEU A 59 -5.26 -7.63 47.69
C LEU A 59 -3.77 -7.83 48.00
N TYR A 60 -3.03 -6.78 48.32
CA TYR A 60 -1.59 -6.87 48.65
C TYR A 60 -1.34 -7.33 50.09
N ALA A 61 -2.33 -7.20 50.99
CA ALA A 61 -2.18 -7.51 52.42
C ALA A 61 -2.46 -8.98 52.81
N MET A 62 -2.77 -9.87 51.85
CA MET A 62 -3.32 -11.22 52.12
C MET A 62 -2.41 -12.40 51.71
N MET A 63 -1.10 -12.22 51.46
CA MET A 63 -0.20 -13.35 51.14
C MET A 63 0.87 -13.59 52.23
N PRO A 64 1.08 -14.86 52.68
CA PRO A 64 1.94 -15.18 53.83
C PRO A 64 3.44 -15.34 53.46
N PRO A 65 4.37 -15.24 54.42
CA PRO A 65 5.81 -15.26 54.15
C PRO A 65 6.38 -16.69 54.13
N SER A 66 7.37 -16.92 53.26
CA SER A 66 8.24 -18.10 53.32
C SER A 66 9.72 -17.69 53.26
N VAL A 67 10.50 -18.28 54.16
CA VAL A 67 11.96 -18.19 54.43
C VAL A 67 12.41 -19.68 54.50
N PRO A 68 13.63 -20.17 54.14
CA PRO A 68 15.00 -19.60 54.23
C PRO A 68 15.84 -19.81 52.93
N SER A 69 17.12 -19.46 52.74
CA SER A 69 18.31 -19.53 53.60
C SER A 69 19.50 -18.75 53.00
N ASN A 70 20.40 -18.27 53.85
CA ASN A 70 21.67 -17.61 53.53
C ASN A 70 22.71 -18.59 52.97
N LEU A 71 23.38 -18.19 51.89
CA LEU A 71 24.76 -18.57 51.56
C LEU A 71 25.48 -17.31 51.07
N THR A 72 26.29 -16.74 51.94
CA THR A 72 27.31 -15.74 51.63
C THR A 72 28.44 -16.42 50.85
N GLU A 73 28.57 -16.12 49.57
CA GLU A 73 29.83 -16.26 48.83
C GLU A 73 30.34 -14.87 48.44
N THR A 74 31.47 -14.53 49.02
CA THR A 74 32.35 -13.42 48.68
C THR A 74 32.75 -13.49 47.20
N LEU A 75 32.30 -12.54 46.38
CA LEU A 75 32.86 -12.35 45.04
C LEU A 75 34.02 -11.37 45.11
N GLU A 76 35.23 -11.93 45.08
CA GLU A 76 36.47 -11.20 44.85
C GLU A 76 36.41 -10.43 43.52
N SER A 77 36.85 -9.18 43.58
CA SER A 77 37.18 -8.33 42.43
C SER A 77 38.26 -9.00 41.59
N THR A 78 37.88 -9.84 40.63
CA THR A 78 38.76 -10.28 39.55
C THR A 78 38.75 -9.22 38.46
N THR A 79 39.70 -8.29 38.56
CA THR A 79 40.12 -7.40 37.48
C THR A 79 40.56 -8.27 36.30
N ARG A 80 39.67 -8.52 35.34
CA ARG A 80 40.02 -9.15 34.06
C ARG A 80 40.80 -8.12 33.24
N THR A 81 42.12 -8.18 33.35
CA THR A 81 43.04 -7.55 32.41
C THR A 81 42.88 -8.19 31.04
N PHE A 82 42.26 -7.47 30.11
CA PHE A 82 42.30 -7.82 28.69
C PHE A 82 43.73 -7.58 28.17
N PRO A 83 44.33 -8.53 27.42
CA PRO A 83 45.61 -8.30 26.78
C PRO A 83 45.51 -7.09 25.82
N GLN A 84 46.35 -6.08 26.08
CA GLN A 84 46.67 -5.01 25.14
C GLN A 84 47.43 -5.64 23.97
N ASP A 85 46.71 -6.01 22.92
CA ASP A 85 47.33 -6.30 21.63
C ASP A 85 47.36 -5.00 20.81
N ASP A 86 48.55 -4.39 20.79
CA ASP A 86 48.80 -2.97 20.50
C ASP A 86 49.69 -2.77 19.25
N THR A 87 49.57 -3.66 18.27
CA THR A 87 50.23 -3.51 16.95
C THR A 87 49.32 -2.80 15.94
N PRO A 88 49.83 -1.83 15.15
CA PRO A 88 49.08 -1.29 14.01
C PRO A 88 48.72 -2.42 13.03
N PRO A 89 47.50 -2.48 12.49
CA PRO A 89 47.18 -3.52 11.52
C PRO A 89 48.11 -3.38 10.30
N ALA A 90 48.76 -4.49 9.93
CA ALA A 90 49.59 -4.59 8.74
C ALA A 90 48.83 -4.10 7.50
N LYS A 91 49.53 -3.54 6.51
CA LYS A 91 48.96 -3.19 5.20
C LYS A 91 48.19 -4.40 4.65
N LEU A 92 46.86 -4.32 4.68
CA LEU A 92 45.99 -5.38 4.20
C LEU A 92 46.13 -5.40 2.66
N VAL A 93 46.91 -6.34 2.13
CA VAL A 93 46.92 -6.62 0.69
C VAL A 93 45.63 -7.38 0.38
N THR A 94 44.58 -6.65 0.02
CA THR A 94 43.26 -7.20 -0.32
C THR A 94 43.22 -7.52 -1.81
N ASN A 95 43.85 -8.61 -2.24
CA ASN A 95 43.58 -9.16 -3.57
C ASN A 95 42.96 -10.55 -3.36
N ASN A 96 41.64 -10.65 -3.57
CA ASN A 96 40.81 -11.86 -3.48
C ASN A 96 40.66 -12.46 -2.06
N PRO A 97 39.63 -12.04 -1.29
CA PRO A 97 39.27 -12.70 -0.05
C PRO A 97 38.85 -14.16 -0.30
N SER A 98 39.25 -15.08 0.59
CA SER A 98 38.97 -16.52 0.48
C SER A 98 37.46 -16.82 0.42
N THR A 99 36.65 -15.90 0.94
CA THR A 99 35.21 -16.00 1.05
C THR A 99 34.44 -15.29 -0.08
N SER A 100 35.13 -14.71 -1.06
CA SER A 100 34.50 -14.07 -2.22
C SER A 100 33.81 -15.09 -3.12
N GLN A 101 32.55 -14.82 -3.46
CA GLN A 101 31.72 -15.63 -4.35
C GLN A 101 31.28 -14.81 -5.56
N ARG A 102 31.30 -15.44 -6.74
CA ARG A 102 30.89 -14.83 -8.01
C ARG A 102 29.98 -15.79 -8.76
N GLY A 103 29.11 -15.24 -9.61
CA GLY A 103 28.23 -16.04 -10.45
C GLY A 103 29.02 -16.82 -11.51
N GLN A 104 28.42 -17.89 -12.04
CA GLN A 104 29.04 -18.71 -13.08
C GLN A 104 29.40 -17.91 -14.34
N VAL A 105 28.59 -16.89 -14.67
CA VAL A 105 28.74 -16.04 -15.87
C VAL A 105 29.35 -14.67 -15.51
N PHE A 106 30.19 -14.59 -14.48
CA PHE A 106 30.76 -13.32 -14.01
C PHE A 106 31.56 -12.59 -15.10
N ASP A 107 31.31 -11.29 -15.27
CA ASP A 107 32.06 -10.45 -16.19
C ASP A 107 33.45 -10.11 -15.62
N SER A 108 34.45 -10.90 -16.00
CA SER A 108 35.84 -10.73 -15.56
C SER A 108 36.51 -9.46 -16.09
N SER A 109 35.88 -8.73 -17.01
CA SER A 109 36.41 -7.45 -17.53
C SER A 109 36.09 -6.25 -16.63
N VAL A 110 35.19 -6.43 -15.64
CA VAL A 110 34.82 -5.35 -14.72
C VAL A 110 36.02 -4.91 -13.89
N LYS A 111 36.26 -3.60 -13.83
CA LYS A 111 37.36 -3.02 -13.07
C LYS A 111 36.98 -2.85 -11.59
N ARG A 112 38.00 -2.77 -10.74
CA ARG A 112 37.91 -2.52 -9.29
C ARG A 112 38.43 -1.14 -8.89
N ASP A 113 38.80 -0.30 -9.86
CA ASP A 113 39.16 1.10 -9.61
C ASP A 113 38.00 1.86 -8.97
N LYS A 114 36.77 1.55 -9.35
CA LYS A 114 35.54 2.08 -8.78
C LYS A 114 34.45 1.03 -8.67
N GLY A 115 33.61 1.18 -7.66
CA GLY A 115 32.49 0.27 -7.47
C GLY A 115 31.61 0.64 -6.30
N ILE A 116 30.55 -0.15 -6.13
CA ILE A 116 29.53 0.03 -5.11
C ILE A 116 29.63 -1.10 -4.09
N ILE A 117 29.43 -0.80 -2.82
CA ILE A 117 29.23 -1.79 -1.77
C ILE A 117 27.83 -1.66 -1.18
N MET A 118 27.20 -2.79 -0.91
CA MET A 118 25.92 -2.90 -0.22
C MET A 118 26.03 -3.96 0.86
N CYS A 119 25.32 -3.80 1.97
CA CYS A 119 25.32 -4.80 3.05
C CYS A 119 23.95 -5.45 3.15
N MET A 120 23.89 -6.78 3.21
CA MET A 120 22.62 -7.52 3.13
C MET A 120 22.60 -8.72 4.10
N HIS A 121 21.43 -8.96 4.66
CA HIS A 121 21.05 -10.21 5.31
C HIS A 121 19.84 -10.80 4.55
N ASN A 122 19.42 -12.03 4.86
CA ASN A 122 18.30 -12.71 4.18
C ASN A 122 17.03 -11.84 3.99
N GLY A 123 16.67 -11.04 5.00
CA GLY A 123 15.50 -10.16 4.94
C GLY A 123 15.66 -8.94 4.01
N ALA A 124 16.91 -8.51 3.77
CA ALA A 124 17.24 -7.36 2.93
C ALA A 124 17.40 -7.72 1.45
N VAL A 125 17.66 -8.99 1.12
CA VAL A 125 17.93 -9.45 -0.26
C VAL A 125 16.87 -9.01 -1.27
N PRO A 126 15.55 -9.10 -0.99
CA PRO A 126 14.55 -8.64 -1.95
C PRO A 126 14.63 -7.15 -2.27
N MET A 127 14.99 -6.32 -1.28
CA MET A 127 15.19 -4.88 -1.45
C MET A 127 16.52 -4.58 -2.16
N GLY A 128 17.59 -5.27 -1.76
CA GLY A 128 18.92 -5.10 -2.33
C GLY A 128 18.99 -5.51 -3.80
N LEU A 129 18.45 -6.69 -4.14
CA LEU A 129 18.40 -7.15 -5.53
C LEU A 129 17.57 -6.21 -6.41
N SER A 130 16.46 -5.71 -5.89
CA SER A 130 15.67 -4.74 -6.63
C SER A 130 16.44 -3.41 -6.81
N LEU A 131 17.38 -3.02 -5.92
CA LEU A 131 18.23 -1.83 -6.09
C LEU A 131 19.29 -2.08 -7.15
N VAL A 132 19.95 -3.24 -7.09
CA VAL A 132 20.92 -3.66 -8.13
C VAL A 132 20.28 -3.51 -9.51
N ARG A 133 19.06 -4.02 -9.69
CA ARG A 133 18.37 -3.89 -10.98
C ARG A 133 18.06 -2.44 -11.35
N GLU A 134 17.62 -1.63 -10.39
CA GLU A 134 17.37 -0.20 -10.61
C GLU A 134 18.63 0.54 -11.07
N LEU A 135 19.78 0.30 -10.45
CA LEU A 135 21.06 0.88 -10.84
C LEU A 135 21.45 0.50 -12.26
N ARG A 136 21.26 -0.75 -12.67
CA ARG A 136 21.49 -1.16 -14.07
C ARG A 136 20.56 -0.44 -15.03
N CYS A 137 19.30 -0.26 -14.67
CA CYS A 137 18.33 0.51 -15.46
C CYS A 137 18.65 2.02 -15.54
N LEU A 138 19.42 2.55 -14.59
CA LEU A 138 19.97 3.91 -14.62
C LEU A 138 21.29 4.00 -15.41
N GLY A 139 21.80 2.87 -15.91
CA GLY A 139 23.01 2.80 -16.73
C GLY A 139 24.27 2.40 -15.97
N ASN A 140 24.20 2.13 -14.66
CA ASN A 140 25.38 1.79 -13.87
C ASN A 140 25.98 0.45 -14.34
N GLN A 141 27.27 0.46 -14.64
CA GLN A 141 28.03 -0.68 -15.15
C GLN A 141 29.12 -1.16 -14.17
N GLU A 142 29.20 -0.56 -12.98
CA GLU A 142 30.28 -0.81 -12.03
C GLU A 142 30.08 -2.14 -11.27
N LEU A 143 31.18 -2.68 -10.75
CA LEU A 143 31.14 -3.81 -9.82
C LEU A 143 30.32 -3.43 -8.58
N ILE A 144 29.42 -4.32 -8.17
CA ILE A 144 28.72 -4.21 -6.88
C ILE A 144 29.16 -5.36 -5.98
N GLN A 145 29.79 -5.05 -4.86
CA GLN A 145 30.10 -6.03 -3.81
C GLN A 145 28.98 -6.05 -2.75
N ILE A 146 28.44 -7.23 -2.48
CA ILE A 146 27.44 -7.46 -1.45
C ILE A 146 28.12 -8.09 -0.23
N TYR A 147 28.11 -7.37 0.87
CA TYR A 147 28.73 -7.77 2.12
C TYR A 147 27.71 -8.41 3.07
N HIS A 148 28.11 -9.53 3.68
CA HIS A 148 27.42 -10.16 4.82
C HIS A 148 28.44 -10.71 5.82
N CYS A 149 27.96 -11.19 6.96
CA CYS A 149 28.75 -11.62 8.12
C CYS A 149 28.35 -13.03 8.53
N PHE A 150 29.22 -13.98 8.17
CA PHE A 150 29.06 -15.44 8.33
C PHE A 150 27.96 -16.07 7.47
N PRO A 151 28.03 -17.39 7.21
CA PRO A 151 27.04 -18.10 6.39
C PRO A 151 25.62 -18.13 6.98
N GLU A 152 25.44 -17.94 8.30
CA GLU A 152 24.10 -18.00 8.90
C GLU A 152 23.27 -16.72 8.67
N GLU A 153 23.90 -15.59 8.29
CA GLU A 153 23.19 -14.32 8.06
C GLU A 153 22.51 -14.27 6.68
N MET A 154 23.09 -14.94 5.69
CA MET A 154 22.59 -15.03 4.32
C MET A 154 22.62 -16.49 3.84
N SER A 155 21.51 -17.04 3.36
CA SER A 155 21.43 -18.43 2.93
C SER A 155 22.03 -18.66 1.54
N ASP A 156 22.34 -19.92 1.22
CA ASP A 156 22.83 -20.31 -0.11
C ASP A 156 21.84 -19.95 -1.22
N GLU A 157 20.54 -20.11 -0.98
CA GLU A 157 19.50 -19.79 -1.96
C GLU A 157 19.49 -18.29 -2.29
N ASN A 158 19.65 -17.43 -1.29
CA ASN A 158 19.69 -15.99 -1.48
C ASN A 158 20.99 -15.53 -2.15
N ARG A 159 22.13 -16.16 -1.84
CA ARG A 159 23.39 -15.91 -2.56
C ARG A 159 23.28 -16.32 -4.02
N ALA A 160 22.75 -17.51 -4.30
CA ALA A 160 22.53 -18.00 -5.66
C ALA A 160 21.57 -17.09 -6.43
N LEU A 161 20.49 -16.64 -5.80
CA LEU A 161 19.54 -15.68 -6.38
C LEU A 161 20.25 -14.40 -6.83
N LEU A 162 21.03 -13.77 -5.95
CA LEU A 162 21.77 -12.55 -6.28
C LEU A 162 22.73 -12.78 -7.46
N LEU A 163 23.61 -13.78 -7.34
CA LEU A 163 24.64 -14.07 -8.35
C LEU A 163 24.07 -14.49 -9.72
N SER A 164 22.87 -15.07 -9.74
CA SER A 164 22.17 -15.40 -11.00
C SER A 164 21.51 -14.21 -11.68
N ALA A 165 21.22 -13.14 -10.92
CA ALA A 165 20.43 -12.01 -11.40
C ALA A 165 21.27 -10.89 -12.04
N ASP A 166 22.56 -10.79 -11.71
CA ASP A 166 23.47 -9.81 -12.29
C ASP A 166 24.91 -10.35 -12.33
N ASN A 167 25.53 -10.28 -13.51
CA ASN A 167 26.85 -10.85 -13.77
C ASN A 167 28.02 -9.98 -13.30
N ARG A 168 27.76 -8.84 -12.67
CA ARG A 168 28.76 -7.93 -12.06
C ARG A 168 28.54 -7.80 -10.56
N LEU A 169 28.00 -8.84 -9.94
CA LEU A 169 27.96 -8.99 -8.49
C LEU A 169 29.09 -9.86 -7.97
N GLU A 170 29.60 -9.48 -6.81
CA GLU A 170 30.50 -10.26 -5.97
C GLU A 170 29.93 -10.28 -4.55
N ILE A 171 29.80 -11.45 -3.94
CA ILE A 171 29.33 -11.59 -2.56
C ILE A 171 30.53 -11.87 -1.66
N VAL A 172 30.63 -11.17 -0.52
CA VAL A 172 31.76 -11.25 0.40
C VAL A 172 31.27 -11.51 1.81
N ASP A 173 31.71 -12.63 2.40
CA ASP A 173 31.60 -12.87 3.84
C ASP A 173 32.81 -12.25 4.55
N VAL A 174 32.64 -11.00 4.99
CA VAL A 174 33.73 -10.22 5.60
C VAL A 174 34.10 -10.73 6.99
N CYS A 175 33.15 -11.28 7.73
CA CYS A 175 33.41 -11.76 9.08
C CYS A 175 34.23 -13.05 9.07
N SER A 176 33.87 -14.01 8.21
CA SER A 176 34.64 -15.24 8.07
C SER A 176 36.07 -14.96 7.59
N ASP A 177 36.25 -14.07 6.60
CA ASP A 177 37.58 -13.70 6.09
C ASP A 177 38.44 -13.04 7.18
N LEU A 178 37.90 -12.05 7.91
CA LEU A 178 38.66 -11.36 8.95
C LEU A 178 38.96 -12.23 10.18
N VAL A 179 38.12 -13.22 10.48
CA VAL A 179 38.38 -14.22 11.51
C VAL A 179 39.46 -15.21 11.07
N GLU A 180 39.40 -15.71 9.84
CA GLU A 180 40.42 -16.60 9.26
C GLU A 180 41.80 -15.93 9.25
N ARG A 181 41.85 -14.64 8.89
CA ARG A 181 43.07 -13.82 8.92
C ARG A 181 43.52 -13.40 10.32
N LYS A 182 42.78 -13.77 11.37
CA LYS A 182 43.04 -13.39 12.77
C LYS A 182 43.06 -11.87 13.00
N VAL A 183 42.37 -11.11 12.15
CA VAL A 183 42.18 -9.66 12.30
C VAL A 183 41.08 -9.38 13.33
N LEU A 184 40.05 -10.22 13.39
CA LEU A 184 38.99 -10.16 14.39
C LEU A 184 38.84 -11.51 15.10
N ALA A 185 38.56 -11.46 16.40
CA ALA A 185 38.05 -12.62 17.12
C ALA A 185 36.59 -12.90 16.73
N LYS A 186 36.18 -14.17 16.74
CA LYS A 186 34.84 -14.58 16.27
C LYS A 186 33.70 -13.89 17.04
N ASP A 187 33.80 -13.83 18.36
CA ASP A 187 32.84 -13.18 19.25
C ASP A 187 32.66 -11.68 18.93
N LYS A 188 33.75 -10.99 18.58
CA LYS A 188 33.72 -9.60 18.13
C LYS A 188 33.14 -9.49 16.72
N ALA A 189 33.51 -10.37 15.80
CA ALA A 189 33.00 -10.39 14.44
C ALA A 189 31.47 -10.58 14.41
N GLU A 190 30.90 -11.41 15.28
CA GLU A 190 29.44 -11.62 15.40
C GLU A 190 28.67 -10.31 15.71
N GLN A 191 29.29 -9.34 16.38
CA GLN A 191 28.71 -8.03 16.68
C GLN A 191 28.56 -7.12 15.45
N PHE A 192 29.11 -7.54 14.30
CA PHE A 192 28.95 -6.86 13.01
C PHE A 192 27.72 -7.33 12.22
N ARG A 193 26.93 -8.31 12.68
CA ARG A 193 25.58 -8.62 12.14
C ARG A 193 24.56 -7.52 12.50
N SER A 194 24.88 -6.28 12.12
CA SER A 194 24.20 -5.03 12.45
C SER A 194 24.69 -3.92 11.50
N TRP A 195 24.21 -2.68 11.64
CA TRP A 195 24.61 -1.54 10.80
C TRP A 195 26.13 -1.35 10.69
N TRP A 196 26.88 -1.77 11.71
CA TRP A 196 28.32 -1.66 11.76
C TRP A 196 29.06 -2.49 10.70
N ILE A 197 28.40 -3.41 10.01
CA ILE A 197 28.98 -4.08 8.84
C ILE A 197 29.34 -3.08 7.73
N LYS A 198 28.64 -1.94 7.63
CA LYS A 198 28.88 -0.89 6.61
C LYS A 198 30.32 -0.34 6.67
N PRO A 199 30.80 0.22 7.80
CA PRO A 199 32.19 0.66 7.91
C PRO A 199 33.18 -0.51 7.87
N LEU A 200 32.80 -1.71 8.30
CA LEU A 200 33.66 -2.91 8.16
C LEU A 200 33.87 -3.28 6.68
N ALA A 201 32.82 -3.20 5.87
CA ALA A 201 32.85 -3.42 4.42
C ALA A 201 33.69 -2.34 3.71
N MET A 202 33.52 -1.07 4.10
CA MET A 202 34.34 0.06 3.59
C MET A 202 35.83 -0.14 3.92
N TYR A 203 36.14 -0.61 5.12
CA TYR A 203 37.51 -0.98 5.51
C TYR A 203 38.05 -2.13 4.65
N HIS A 204 37.28 -3.21 4.53
CA HIS A 204 37.70 -4.47 3.92
C HIS A 204 37.83 -4.43 2.38
N THR A 205 36.94 -3.72 1.67
CA THR A 205 36.90 -3.76 0.21
C THR A 205 38.21 -3.34 -0.45
N ASP A 206 38.54 -4.00 -1.57
CA ASP A 206 39.69 -3.71 -2.42
C ASP A 206 39.40 -2.65 -3.49
N ILE A 207 38.17 -2.16 -3.57
CA ILE A 207 37.77 -1.09 -4.48
C ILE A 207 38.43 0.23 -4.05
N THR A 208 39.01 0.98 -4.99
CA THR A 208 39.67 2.26 -4.67
C THR A 208 38.66 3.39 -4.44
N GLU A 209 37.79 3.65 -5.41
CA GLU A 209 36.73 4.66 -5.34
C GLU A 209 35.38 4.01 -5.00
N VAL A 210 35.11 3.91 -3.70
CA VAL A 210 34.00 3.15 -3.14
C VAL A 210 32.77 4.02 -2.94
N MET A 211 31.61 3.48 -3.30
CA MET A 211 30.31 4.03 -2.94
C MET A 211 29.54 3.02 -2.09
N LEU A 212 29.29 3.34 -0.83
CA LEU A 212 28.40 2.57 0.02
C LEU A 212 26.97 3.07 -0.15
N LEU A 213 26.04 2.15 -0.42
CA LEU A 213 24.61 2.46 -0.59
C LEU A 213 23.74 1.64 0.38
N ASP A 214 22.67 2.27 0.88
CA ASP A 214 21.59 1.57 1.54
C ASP A 214 20.68 0.88 0.53
N VAL A 215 20.22 -0.33 0.86
CA VAL A 215 19.44 -1.15 -0.08
C VAL A 215 18.07 -0.59 -0.42
N ASP A 216 17.53 0.27 0.45
CA ASP A 216 16.21 0.88 0.30
C ASP A 216 16.24 2.27 -0.33
N ASP A 217 17.39 2.74 -0.80
CA ASP A 217 17.47 3.98 -1.56
C ASP A 217 16.70 3.90 -2.88
N VAL A 218 16.11 5.03 -3.27
CA VAL A 218 15.47 5.25 -4.57
C VAL A 218 16.15 6.43 -5.26
N PHE A 219 16.84 6.13 -6.36
CA PHE A 219 17.66 7.08 -7.09
C PHE A 219 16.93 7.73 -8.27
N MET A 220 17.25 8.99 -8.54
CA MET A 220 16.78 9.71 -9.72
C MET A 220 17.68 9.57 -10.94
N HIS A 221 18.95 9.20 -10.72
CA HIS A 221 20.03 9.05 -11.69
C HIS A 221 21.06 8.03 -11.17
N ASP A 222 21.96 7.54 -12.02
CA ASP A 222 23.09 6.72 -11.58
C ASP A 222 23.94 7.49 -10.54
N PRO A 223 24.07 7.01 -9.29
CA PRO A 223 24.78 7.73 -8.24
C PRO A 223 26.28 7.86 -8.51
N ALA A 224 26.85 7.13 -9.47
CA ALA A 224 28.24 7.30 -9.91
C ALA A 224 28.57 8.74 -10.33
N VAL A 225 27.57 9.54 -10.71
CA VAL A 225 27.70 10.97 -10.99
C VAL A 225 28.27 11.77 -9.81
N LEU A 226 28.15 11.30 -8.57
CA LEU A 226 28.74 11.97 -7.40
C LEU A 226 30.26 12.09 -7.50
N ARG A 227 30.93 11.15 -8.16
CA ARG A 227 32.40 11.18 -8.37
C ARG A 227 32.85 12.28 -9.33
N THR A 228 31.94 12.90 -10.07
CA THR A 228 32.28 14.02 -10.96
C THR A 228 32.02 15.37 -10.32
N THR A 229 31.53 15.42 -9.08
CA THR A 229 31.20 16.67 -8.39
C THR A 229 32.45 17.36 -7.86
N GLU A 230 32.41 18.69 -7.77
CA GLU A 230 33.55 19.49 -7.32
C GLU A 230 34.03 19.08 -5.92
N GLY A 231 33.11 18.83 -4.98
CA GLY A 231 33.44 18.42 -3.62
C GLY A 231 34.17 17.07 -3.54
N TYR A 232 33.76 16.11 -4.36
CA TYR A 232 34.46 14.83 -4.49
C TYR A 232 35.84 15.00 -5.13
N ASN A 233 35.95 15.75 -6.24
CA ASN A 233 37.23 16.00 -6.89
C ASN A 233 38.23 16.66 -5.91
N GLN A 234 37.76 17.59 -5.08
CA GLN A 234 38.60 18.30 -4.10
C GLN A 234 39.09 17.42 -2.94
N THR A 235 38.26 16.52 -2.41
CA THR A 235 38.57 15.83 -1.15
C THR A 235 38.66 14.31 -1.25
N GLY A 236 38.15 13.71 -2.33
CA GLY A 236 37.94 12.28 -2.46
C GLY A 236 36.76 11.76 -1.64
N THR A 237 35.89 12.63 -1.13
CA THR A 237 34.74 12.23 -0.31
C THR A 237 33.46 12.93 -0.70
N THR A 238 32.31 12.31 -0.43
CA THR A 238 31.02 12.99 -0.44
C THR A 238 30.11 12.40 0.64
N PHE A 239 29.80 13.23 1.64
CA PHE A 239 28.91 12.90 2.75
C PHE A 239 27.67 13.80 2.74
N PHE A 240 26.58 13.32 3.35
CA PHE A 240 25.31 14.03 3.42
C PHE A 240 24.90 14.26 4.87
N TYR A 241 24.19 15.36 5.12
CA TYR A 241 23.76 15.69 6.47
C TYR A 241 22.48 14.96 6.86
N ASP A 242 22.37 14.59 8.13
CA ASP A 242 21.11 14.17 8.75
C ASP A 242 20.33 15.40 9.28
N ARG A 243 19.14 15.16 9.81
CA ARG A 243 18.30 16.15 10.50
C ARG A 243 19.03 16.70 11.72
N VAL A 244 18.87 18.00 11.95
CA VAL A 244 19.42 18.66 13.14
C VAL A 244 18.49 18.40 14.32
N LEU A 245 18.67 17.26 14.97
CA LEU A 245 17.92 16.83 16.14
C LEU A 245 18.82 16.86 17.37
N PHE A 246 18.39 17.54 18.43
CA PHE A 246 19.11 17.60 19.69
C PHE A 246 18.76 16.41 20.59
N SER A 247 19.79 15.75 21.11
CA SER A 247 19.70 14.83 22.24
C SER A 247 21.04 14.83 22.99
N ARG A 248 21.07 14.25 24.20
CA ARG A 248 22.29 14.01 25.00
C ARG A 248 22.90 12.62 24.76
N GLU A 249 22.49 11.94 23.70
CA GLU A 249 22.97 10.60 23.34
C GLU A 249 24.22 10.67 22.47
N PHE A 250 24.86 9.53 22.21
CA PHE A 250 25.98 9.40 21.26
C PHE A 250 27.12 10.37 21.56
N PHE A 251 27.68 11.03 20.55
CA PHE A 251 28.78 11.98 20.71
C PHE A 251 28.41 13.25 21.50
N ASN A 252 27.12 13.47 21.81
CA ASN A 252 26.65 14.59 22.64
C ASN A 252 26.55 14.26 24.14
N GLN A 253 26.83 13.01 24.54
CA GLN A 253 26.92 12.65 25.95
C GLN A 253 27.85 13.59 26.70
N ASP A 254 27.46 13.96 27.92
CA ASP A 254 28.33 14.69 28.83
C ASP A 254 29.34 13.73 29.46
N VAL A 255 30.62 14.05 29.32
CA VAL A 255 31.74 13.33 29.93
C VAL A 255 32.60 14.38 30.62
N ASP A 256 32.42 14.49 31.94
CA ASP A 256 33.11 15.45 32.80
C ASP A 256 32.89 16.92 32.39
N GLY A 257 31.65 17.31 32.06
CA GLY A 257 31.30 18.68 31.68
C GLY A 257 31.68 19.07 30.25
N MET A 258 32.06 18.09 29.42
CA MET A 258 32.37 18.27 28.00
C MET A 258 31.63 17.24 27.15
N SER A 259 31.24 17.61 25.93
CA SER A 259 30.65 16.63 25.00
C SER A 259 31.64 15.53 24.63
N TYR A 260 31.14 14.31 24.51
CA TYR A 260 31.96 13.15 24.21
C TYR A 260 32.73 13.28 22.89
N LEU A 261 32.20 13.97 21.88
CA LEU A 261 32.94 14.31 20.65
C LEU A 261 34.25 15.04 20.96
N LYS A 262 34.19 16.10 21.78
CA LYS A 262 35.37 16.90 22.14
C LYS A 262 36.33 16.09 22.99
N ARG A 263 35.80 15.26 23.90
CA ARG A 263 36.62 14.34 24.70
C ARG A 263 37.35 13.34 23.81
N MET A 264 36.66 12.73 22.85
CA MET A 264 37.23 11.78 21.88
C MET A 264 38.36 12.43 21.07
N LEU A 265 38.15 13.64 20.57
CA LEU A 265 39.19 14.39 19.84
C LEU A 265 40.42 14.67 20.72
N ASN A 266 40.22 15.01 22.00
CA ASN A 266 41.34 15.30 22.91
C ASN A 266 42.09 14.04 23.37
N ASP A 267 41.38 12.95 23.61
CA ASP A 267 41.95 11.70 24.13
C ASP A 267 42.55 10.80 23.04
N PHE A 268 42.28 11.10 21.76
CA PHE A 268 42.76 10.29 20.64
C PHE A 268 44.29 10.33 20.51
N ASN A 269 44.90 9.15 20.36
CA ASN A 269 46.35 9.02 20.23
C ASN A 269 46.79 9.25 18.76
N TYR A 270 46.91 10.52 18.37
CA TYR A 270 47.34 10.93 17.02
C TYR A 270 48.71 10.39 16.62
N THR A 271 49.68 10.37 17.54
CA THR A 271 51.05 9.94 17.24
C THR A 271 51.13 8.45 16.90
N LYS A 272 50.21 7.62 17.43
CA LYS A 272 50.07 6.19 17.04
C LYS A 272 49.81 6.00 15.55
N TYR A 273 49.17 6.96 14.89
CA TYR A 273 48.87 6.93 13.46
C TYR A 273 49.84 7.78 12.63
N GLY A 274 50.95 8.25 13.21
CA GLY A 274 51.92 9.10 12.53
C GLY A 274 51.39 10.51 12.23
N LEU A 275 50.38 10.96 12.98
CA LEU A 275 49.80 12.29 12.84
C LEU A 275 50.41 13.24 13.88
N GLU A 276 50.37 14.54 13.58
CA GLU A 276 50.78 15.58 14.52
C GLU A 276 49.97 15.46 15.83
N SER A 277 50.63 15.64 16.98
CA SER A 277 49.98 15.56 18.28
C SER A 277 48.89 16.63 18.46
N GLY A 278 47.90 16.36 19.31
CA GLY A 278 46.82 17.29 19.64
C GLY A 278 45.66 17.28 18.66
N ALA A 279 44.48 17.63 19.20
CA ALA A 279 43.18 17.49 18.53
C ALA A 279 43.01 18.34 17.26
N HIS A 280 43.52 19.58 17.28
CA HIS A 280 43.38 20.60 16.24
C HIS A 280 42.12 20.49 15.34
N PRO A 281 40.90 20.61 15.91
CA PRO A 281 39.67 20.44 15.13
C PRO A 281 39.61 21.41 13.95
N SER A 282 39.18 20.91 12.79
CA SER A 282 39.04 21.68 11.56
C SER A 282 38.05 22.83 11.73
N ASP A 283 38.24 23.90 10.96
CA ASP A 283 37.30 25.03 10.96
C ASP A 283 35.90 24.62 10.50
N ARG A 284 35.81 23.58 9.66
CA ARG A 284 34.54 22.93 9.28
C ARG A 284 33.88 22.32 10.52
N LEU A 285 34.60 21.48 11.26
CA LEU A 285 34.06 20.82 12.45
C LEU A 285 33.65 21.85 13.51
N LYS A 286 34.48 22.86 13.79
CA LYS A 286 34.15 23.91 14.77
C LYS A 286 32.84 24.65 14.46
N ARG A 287 32.49 24.78 13.17
CA ARG A 287 31.23 25.40 12.71
C ARG A 287 30.03 24.43 12.65
N SER A 288 30.26 23.12 12.76
CA SER A 288 29.22 22.09 12.66
C SER A 288 28.16 22.18 13.78
N TYR A 289 27.00 21.60 13.54
CA TYR A 289 25.98 21.45 14.59
C TYR A 289 26.43 20.42 15.64
N ALA A 290 27.12 19.35 15.24
CA ALA A 290 27.68 18.34 16.15
C ALA A 290 28.67 18.91 17.17
N TYR A 291 29.70 19.64 16.74
CA TYR A 291 30.72 20.18 17.65
C TYR A 291 30.18 21.23 18.63
N ARG A 292 29.12 21.94 18.21
CA ARG A 292 28.39 22.91 19.05
C ARG A 292 27.35 22.25 19.96
N GLY A 293 27.19 20.92 19.92
CA GLY A 293 26.24 20.17 20.74
C GLY A 293 24.78 20.42 20.36
N GLN A 294 24.52 20.86 19.12
CA GLN A 294 23.18 21.21 18.65
C GLN A 294 22.47 20.06 17.94
N THR A 295 23.22 19.01 17.56
CA THR A 295 22.63 17.77 17.06
C THR A 295 23.40 16.56 17.53
N SER A 296 22.71 15.43 17.74
CA SER A 296 23.31 14.12 18.01
C SER A 296 23.48 13.25 16.75
N HIS A 297 23.09 13.77 15.57
CA HIS A 297 23.20 13.11 14.27
C HIS A 297 23.75 14.12 13.26
N GLU A 298 25.00 13.95 12.83
CA GLU A 298 25.60 14.85 11.84
C GLU A 298 25.40 14.31 10.43
N GLN A 299 25.64 13.02 10.23
CA GLN A 299 25.71 12.38 8.92
C GLN A 299 24.53 11.43 8.66
N ASP A 300 23.94 11.55 7.47
CA ASP A 300 23.15 10.48 6.86
C ASP A 300 24.11 9.52 6.13
N SER A 301 24.14 8.24 6.54
CA SER A 301 24.99 7.19 5.95
C SER A 301 24.24 6.27 4.99
N SER A 302 23.10 6.71 4.46
CA SER A 302 22.45 6.01 3.35
C SER A 302 23.36 5.97 2.11
N ILE A 303 24.14 7.04 1.89
CA ILE A 303 25.21 7.09 0.88
C ILE A 303 26.51 7.58 1.48
N VAL A 304 27.60 6.87 1.22
CA VAL A 304 28.96 7.30 1.57
C VAL A 304 29.89 7.08 0.37
N VAL A 305 30.51 8.13 -0.13
CA VAL A 305 31.46 8.04 -1.26
C VAL A 305 32.87 8.37 -0.76
N ILE A 306 33.83 7.46 -0.96
CA ILE A 306 35.22 7.58 -0.49
C ILE A 306 36.20 7.07 -1.56
N ASP A 307 37.18 7.89 -1.89
CA ASP A 307 38.43 7.50 -2.55
C ASP A 307 39.45 7.08 -1.48
N LYS A 308 39.66 5.76 -1.35
CA LYS A 308 40.59 5.18 -0.37
C LYS A 308 42.05 5.54 -0.66
N SER A 309 42.41 5.90 -1.89
CA SER A 309 43.78 6.32 -2.22
C SER A 309 44.13 7.69 -1.62
N ARG A 310 43.11 8.49 -1.27
CA ARG A 310 43.25 9.87 -0.74
C ARG A 310 42.84 10.00 0.73
N SER A 311 42.50 8.89 1.38
CA SER A 311 41.95 8.91 2.75
C SER A 311 42.98 9.08 3.87
N GLY A 312 44.28 9.11 3.56
CA GLY A 312 45.33 9.18 4.58
C GLY A 312 45.19 8.04 5.61
N GLN A 313 45.10 8.40 6.90
CA GLN A 313 44.90 7.46 8.02
C GLN A 313 43.43 7.19 8.35
N ALA A 314 42.46 7.74 7.61
CA ALA A 314 41.05 7.65 7.96
C ALA A 314 40.53 6.21 7.97
N ILE A 315 40.94 5.35 7.01
CA ILE A 315 40.47 3.96 6.94
C ILE A 315 40.98 3.12 8.14
N PRO A 316 42.28 3.14 8.52
CA PRO A 316 42.74 2.52 9.77
C PRO A 316 42.05 3.07 11.03
N ILE A 317 41.83 4.38 11.11
CA ILE A 317 41.17 5.01 12.27
C ILE A 317 39.69 4.61 12.34
N MET A 318 39.00 4.49 11.21
CA MET A 318 37.64 3.95 11.13
C MET A 318 37.60 2.51 11.67
N PHE A 319 38.57 1.67 11.33
CA PHE A 319 38.65 0.33 11.89
C PHE A 319 38.84 0.34 13.41
N TRP A 320 39.65 1.25 13.95
CA TRP A 320 39.76 1.45 15.40
C TRP A 320 38.45 1.93 16.04
N LEU A 321 37.75 2.89 15.41
CA LEU A 321 36.46 3.38 15.90
C LEU A 321 35.46 2.23 16.07
N ILE A 322 35.35 1.35 15.08
CA ILE A 322 34.34 0.27 15.07
C ILE A 322 34.75 -0.97 15.89
N THR A 323 36.05 -1.18 16.14
CA THR A 323 36.55 -2.38 16.85
C THR A 323 37.03 -2.15 18.28
N LYS A 324 37.27 -0.88 18.65
CA LYS A 324 37.75 -0.48 19.98
C LYS A 324 36.85 0.58 20.58
N GLU A 325 36.72 1.75 19.95
CA GLU A 325 36.06 2.90 20.57
C GLU A 325 34.56 2.65 20.81
N ARG A 326 33.85 2.11 19.82
CA ARG A 326 32.43 1.72 19.92
C ARG A 326 32.16 0.82 21.14
N PHE A 327 33.07 -0.11 21.44
CA PHE A 327 32.92 -1.04 22.57
C PHE A 327 33.31 -0.41 23.91
N ARG A 328 34.07 0.70 23.89
CA ARG A 328 34.39 1.47 25.08
C ARG A 328 33.25 2.40 25.47
N ARG A 329 32.67 3.10 24.50
CA ARG A 329 31.51 3.98 24.68
C ARG A 329 30.84 4.22 23.33
N GLU A 330 29.52 4.16 23.35
CA GLU A 330 28.71 4.42 22.15
C GLU A 330 28.81 5.89 21.74
N PHE A 331 29.22 6.16 20.50
CA PHE A 331 29.42 7.53 19.97
C PHE A 331 28.49 7.88 18.81
N SER A 332 27.72 6.92 18.30
CA SER A 332 26.93 7.08 17.09
C SER A 332 25.67 6.21 17.13
N TYR A 333 24.60 6.68 16.51
CA TYR A 333 23.46 5.82 16.21
C TYR A 333 23.85 4.89 15.05
N GLY A 334 24.27 3.68 15.40
CA GLY A 334 24.81 2.74 14.42
C GLY A 334 26.10 3.27 13.81
N ASP A 335 26.24 3.13 12.49
CA ASP A 335 27.46 3.43 11.73
C ASP A 335 27.66 4.92 11.40
N LYS A 336 26.60 5.73 11.46
CA LYS A 336 26.46 7.03 10.79
C LYS A 336 27.66 7.98 10.94
N GLU A 337 28.12 8.16 12.17
CA GLU A 337 29.11 9.17 12.50
C GLU A 337 30.55 8.66 12.31
N THR A 338 30.73 7.36 12.04
CA THR A 338 32.03 6.71 11.90
C THR A 338 32.85 7.29 10.76
N PHE A 339 32.20 7.56 9.63
CA PHE A 339 32.88 7.94 8.40
C PHE A 339 33.54 9.31 8.55
N TRP A 340 32.78 10.37 8.84
CA TRP A 340 33.36 11.71 8.96
C TRP A 340 34.29 11.87 10.19
N ILE A 341 33.99 11.24 11.33
CA ILE A 341 34.86 11.29 12.51
C ILE A 341 36.23 10.69 12.19
N SER A 342 36.27 9.60 11.40
CA SER A 342 37.55 9.00 11.02
C SER A 342 38.43 9.93 10.18
N PHE A 343 37.84 10.72 9.28
CA PHE A 343 38.55 11.72 8.48
C PHE A 343 39.03 12.91 9.34
N GLU A 344 38.18 13.39 10.25
CA GLU A 344 38.53 14.46 11.18
C GLU A 344 39.70 14.04 12.11
N LEU A 345 39.64 12.84 12.68
CA LEU A 345 40.74 12.28 13.48
C LEU A 345 42.00 12.02 12.65
N ALA A 346 41.85 11.69 11.37
CA ALA A 346 42.97 11.53 10.44
C ALA A 346 43.62 12.86 10.02
N LYS A 347 43.06 14.01 10.40
CA LYS A 347 43.45 15.33 9.90
C LYS A 347 43.41 15.41 8.37
N GLN A 348 42.49 14.65 7.75
CA GLN A 348 42.31 14.57 6.31
C GLN A 348 41.09 15.41 5.92
N ASP A 349 41.21 16.20 4.86
CA ASP A 349 40.08 16.97 4.34
C ASP A 349 38.94 16.05 3.86
N TYR A 350 37.71 16.43 4.20
CA TYR A 350 36.48 15.76 3.76
C TYR A 350 35.41 16.77 3.36
N PHE A 351 34.44 16.30 2.58
CA PHE A 351 33.38 17.10 2.02
C PHE A 351 32.00 16.57 2.42
N PHE A 352 31.23 17.45 3.07
CA PHE A 352 29.78 17.33 3.17
C PHE A 352 29.10 18.16 2.08
N SER A 353 27.98 17.65 1.56
CA SER A 353 27.08 18.39 0.68
C SER A 353 26.80 19.79 1.23
N PRO A 354 26.78 20.84 0.39
CA PRO A 354 26.46 22.20 0.81
C PRO A 354 24.99 22.38 1.22
N TRP A 355 24.15 21.37 0.98
CA TRP A 355 22.71 21.38 1.21
C TRP A 355 22.35 20.59 2.46
N GLY A 356 21.31 21.06 3.16
CA GLY A 356 20.71 20.30 4.26
C GLY A 356 19.85 19.15 3.73
N VAL A 357 19.51 18.26 4.66
CA VAL A 357 18.54 17.19 4.41
C VAL A 357 17.17 17.76 4.02
N GLY A 358 16.48 17.04 3.13
CA GLY A 358 15.07 17.24 2.82
C GLY A 358 14.19 16.08 3.28
N ASP A 359 12.88 16.26 3.21
CA ASP A 359 11.89 15.21 3.45
C ASP A 359 10.97 15.07 2.25
N ILE A 360 10.57 13.83 1.96
CA ILE A 360 9.45 13.54 1.06
C ILE A 360 8.18 13.32 1.87
N SER A 361 7.04 13.66 1.30
CA SER A 361 5.70 13.34 1.80
C SER A 361 5.43 11.83 1.80
N SER A 362 6.22 11.03 2.52
CA SER A 362 5.95 9.61 2.73
C SER A 362 4.91 9.36 3.84
N SER A 363 4.44 10.42 4.51
CA SER A 363 3.30 10.36 5.43
C SER A 363 1.97 10.28 4.68
N THR A 364 1.06 9.48 5.22
CA THR A 364 -0.32 9.31 4.78
C THR A 364 -1.32 10.06 5.69
N ASN A 365 -0.81 10.98 6.53
CA ASN A 365 -1.60 11.75 7.50
C ASN A 365 -2.28 13.03 6.98
N GLY A 366 -2.15 13.32 5.69
CA GLY A 366 -2.58 14.61 5.14
C GLY A 366 -1.77 15.76 5.72
N ASP A 367 -0.44 15.61 5.83
CA ASP A 367 0.47 16.64 6.35
C ASP A 367 0.20 18.01 5.72
N LEU A 368 -0.01 18.04 4.40
CA LEU A 368 -0.24 19.28 3.66
C LEU A 368 -1.59 19.94 3.96
N ASP A 369 -2.58 19.17 4.42
CA ASP A 369 -3.88 19.69 4.84
C ASP A 369 -3.79 20.35 6.23
N LYS A 370 -2.85 19.88 7.07
CA LYS A 370 -2.66 20.35 8.46
C LYS A 370 -1.60 21.44 8.57
N HIS A 371 -0.49 21.29 7.86
CA HIS A 371 0.69 22.14 7.90
C HIS A 371 1.41 22.17 6.54
N SER A 372 0.98 23.08 5.66
CA SER A 372 1.46 23.15 4.28
C SER A 372 2.96 23.44 4.11
N ASP A 373 3.64 23.96 5.14
CA ASP A 373 5.08 24.29 5.10
C ASP A 373 5.97 23.36 5.93
N THR A 374 5.42 22.21 6.35
CA THR A 374 6.13 21.14 7.06
C THR A 374 5.82 19.82 6.39
N LEU A 375 6.85 19.02 6.11
CA LEU A 375 6.71 17.65 5.63
C LEU A 375 7.29 16.69 6.67
N CYS A 376 6.63 15.55 6.83
CA CYS A 376 7.11 14.45 7.65
C CYS A 376 7.31 13.20 6.79
N GLY A 377 8.43 12.51 6.98
CA GLY A 377 8.64 11.25 6.31
C GLY A 377 10.10 10.86 6.10
N SER A 378 10.36 10.37 4.89
CA SER A 378 11.65 9.79 4.53
C SER A 378 12.65 10.86 4.11
N ILE A 379 13.92 10.64 4.50
CA ILE A 379 15.03 11.54 4.20
C ILE A 379 15.31 11.58 2.71
N VAL A 380 15.48 12.79 2.19
CA VAL A 380 15.87 13.11 0.82
C VAL A 380 17.19 13.87 0.82
N GLN A 381 18.05 13.56 -0.15
CA GLN A 381 19.23 14.35 -0.46
C GLN A 381 19.18 14.91 -1.88
N TYR A 382 19.84 16.05 -2.04
CA TYR A 382 20.01 16.74 -3.31
C TYR A 382 21.42 16.55 -3.84
N MET A 383 21.58 16.68 -5.17
CA MET A 383 22.91 16.74 -5.78
C MET A 383 23.76 17.83 -5.13
N PRO A 384 25.02 17.55 -4.76
CA PRO A 384 25.88 18.47 -4.01
C PRO A 384 26.53 19.55 -4.91
N VAL A 385 25.75 20.10 -5.83
CA VAL A 385 26.15 21.15 -6.77
C VAL A 385 25.24 22.37 -6.61
N SER A 386 25.65 23.51 -7.16
CA SER A 386 24.90 24.78 -7.08
C SER A 386 24.03 25.08 -8.29
N ASP A 387 23.73 24.05 -9.08
CA ASP A 387 22.89 24.13 -10.29
C ASP A 387 21.47 24.62 -10.00
N GLN A 388 20.76 25.11 -11.02
CA GLN A 388 19.33 25.44 -10.93
C GLN A 388 18.62 24.92 -12.18
N PRO A 389 17.43 24.29 -12.06
CA PRO A 389 16.71 24.00 -10.82
C PRO A 389 17.43 22.96 -9.94
N ALA A 390 17.05 22.86 -8.67
CA ALA A 390 17.63 21.90 -7.74
C ALA A 390 17.41 20.46 -8.21
N ASP A 391 18.49 19.68 -8.33
CA ASP A 391 18.40 18.27 -8.73
C ASP A 391 18.29 17.34 -7.52
N PHE A 392 17.12 16.70 -7.39
CA PHE A 392 16.82 15.69 -6.39
C PHE A 392 17.60 14.40 -6.72
N LEU A 393 18.46 13.95 -5.80
CA LEU A 393 19.35 12.81 -6.04
C LEU A 393 18.70 11.48 -5.65
N TYR A 394 18.38 11.33 -4.37
CA TYR A 394 17.84 10.10 -3.83
C TYR A 394 17.05 10.32 -2.55
N VAL A 395 16.25 9.31 -2.21
CA VAL A 395 15.47 9.23 -1.00
C VAL A 395 15.69 7.87 -0.33
N ASN A 396 15.87 7.87 0.99
CA ASN A 396 15.93 6.64 1.78
C ASN A 396 14.52 6.03 1.87
N GLY A 397 14.24 5.01 1.06
CA GLY A 397 12.90 4.71 0.58
C GLY A 397 12.14 3.60 1.30
N LYS A 398 12.54 3.14 2.49
CA LYS A 398 11.92 1.95 3.12
C LYS A 398 10.41 2.01 3.15
N ALA A 399 9.86 3.13 3.65
CA ALA A 399 8.44 3.36 3.74
C ALA A 399 7.77 3.48 2.37
N MET A 400 8.48 3.85 1.31
CA MET A 400 7.91 3.93 -0.03
C MET A 400 7.95 2.60 -0.79
N LEU A 401 8.75 1.63 -0.35
CA LEU A 401 8.95 0.35 -1.03
C LEU A 401 8.30 -0.82 -0.30
N ASN A 402 8.42 -0.88 1.02
CA ASN A 402 7.89 -1.98 1.83
C ASN A 402 6.55 -1.57 2.47
N PRO A 403 5.43 -2.26 2.14
CA PRO A 403 4.12 -2.03 2.77
C PRO A 403 4.09 -2.23 4.29
N PHE A 404 5.06 -2.98 4.83
CA PHE A 404 5.29 -3.18 6.26
C PHE A 404 6.69 -2.69 6.65
N PRO A 405 6.92 -1.36 6.68
CA PRO A 405 8.24 -0.79 6.94
C PRO A 405 8.69 -0.97 8.41
N VAL A 406 7.73 -1.28 9.28
CA VAL A 406 7.91 -1.68 10.67
C VAL A 406 7.58 -3.16 10.85
N SER A 407 8.13 -3.77 11.90
CA SER A 407 7.80 -5.16 12.23
C SER A 407 6.32 -5.27 12.57
N MET A 408 5.71 -6.41 12.23
CA MET A 408 4.26 -6.60 12.33
C MET A 408 3.72 -6.41 13.77
N ASP A 409 4.52 -6.74 14.78
CA ASP A 409 4.21 -6.54 16.19
C ASP A 409 4.17 -5.06 16.62
N LYS A 410 4.87 -4.18 15.90
CA LYS A 410 4.92 -2.73 16.16
C LYS A 410 4.02 -1.91 15.24
N LEU A 411 3.38 -2.54 14.26
CA LEU A 411 2.61 -1.81 13.26
C LEU A 411 1.47 -1.00 13.86
N GLY A 412 0.80 -1.52 14.90
CA GLY A 412 -0.30 -0.82 15.55
C GLY A 412 0.11 0.37 16.42
N THR A 413 1.40 0.51 16.74
CA THR A 413 1.95 1.65 17.48
C THR A 413 2.86 2.54 16.63
N ALA A 414 3.05 2.19 15.36
CA ALA A 414 3.87 2.97 14.45
C ALA A 414 3.21 4.30 14.11
N SER A 415 4.00 5.38 14.10
CA SER A 415 3.55 6.67 13.59
C SER A 415 3.16 6.53 12.12
N HIS A 416 2.05 7.17 11.74
CA HIS A 416 1.63 7.21 10.34
C HIS A 416 2.67 7.88 9.41
N ASN A 417 3.62 8.65 9.95
CA ASN A 417 4.69 9.27 9.16
C ASN A 417 5.72 8.26 8.63
N VAL A 418 5.76 7.05 9.20
CA VAL A 418 6.65 5.95 8.79
C VAL A 418 5.89 4.82 8.10
N LEU A 419 4.60 5.03 7.79
CA LEU A 419 3.77 4.08 7.06
C LEU A 419 3.96 4.22 5.54
N PHE A 420 3.53 3.20 4.80
CA PHE A 420 3.69 3.11 3.36
C PHE A 420 2.81 4.11 2.59
N ASN A 421 3.41 5.11 1.96
CA ASN A 421 2.65 6.00 1.08
C ASN A 421 2.61 5.51 -0.36
N THR A 422 1.43 5.11 -0.83
CA THR A 422 1.19 4.68 -2.22
C THR A 422 1.42 5.80 -3.24
N ASN A 423 1.20 7.08 -2.91
CA ASN A 423 1.32 8.21 -3.84
C ASN A 423 1.92 9.45 -3.14
N PRO A 424 3.26 9.48 -2.92
CA PRO A 424 3.94 10.69 -2.48
C PRO A 424 3.82 11.79 -3.54
N THR A 425 3.57 13.02 -3.13
CA THR A 425 3.28 14.13 -4.06
C THR A 425 4.21 15.34 -3.91
N HIS A 426 4.78 15.52 -2.72
CA HIS A 426 5.60 16.67 -2.36
C HIS A 426 6.92 16.29 -1.71
N ILE A 427 7.87 17.22 -1.78
CA ILE A 427 9.23 17.18 -1.24
C ILE A 427 9.54 18.55 -0.62
N THR A 428 10.41 18.61 0.38
CA THR A 428 10.88 19.91 0.92
C THR A 428 11.87 20.53 -0.06
N PRO A 429 11.80 21.83 -0.38
CA PRO A 429 12.74 22.45 -1.30
C PRO A 429 14.20 22.37 -0.84
N ARG A 430 15.13 22.32 -1.81
CA ARG A 430 16.57 22.33 -1.52
C ARG A 430 16.95 23.61 -0.79
N GLN A 431 17.60 23.46 0.36
CA GLN A 431 18.00 24.59 1.19
C GLN A 431 19.30 24.32 1.94
N ARG A 432 19.90 25.38 2.48
CA ARG A 432 21.04 25.25 3.40
C ARG A 432 20.59 24.56 4.68
N ARG A 433 21.49 23.80 5.28
CA ARG A 433 21.24 23.09 6.55
C ARG A 433 20.84 24.06 7.64
N LYS A 434 19.76 23.73 8.36
CA LYS A 434 19.21 24.50 9.47
C LYS A 434 18.45 23.58 10.43
N PRO A 435 18.28 23.95 11.72
CA PRO A 435 17.38 23.25 12.62
C PRO A 435 15.91 23.48 12.28
N ASN A 436 15.04 22.62 12.83
CA ASN A 436 13.59 22.80 12.78
C ASN A 436 13.19 24.19 13.29
N GLY A 437 12.33 24.86 12.54
CA GLY A 437 11.89 26.23 12.80
C GLY A 437 10.43 26.32 13.26
N ARG A 438 9.88 27.53 13.16
CA ARG A 438 8.43 27.75 13.34
C ARG A 438 7.70 27.46 12.03
N THR A 439 6.56 26.81 12.12
CA THR A 439 5.62 26.69 11.00
C THR A 439 4.88 28.02 10.77
N ARG A 440 4.60 28.34 9.51
CA ARG A 440 3.74 29.47 9.11
C ARG A 440 2.26 29.08 9.03
N SER A 441 1.94 27.79 9.14
CA SER A 441 0.56 27.28 9.06
C SER A 441 -0.31 27.60 10.29
N GLY A 442 0.30 28.00 11.41
CA GLY A 442 -0.42 28.20 12.68
C GLY A 442 -0.78 26.91 13.40
N TRP A 443 -0.30 25.75 12.94
CA TRP A 443 -0.49 24.45 13.59
C TRP A 443 0.04 24.44 15.04
N LYS A 444 -0.78 23.91 15.96
CA LYS A 444 -0.49 23.86 17.41
C LYS A 444 -0.25 22.45 17.96
N GLY A 445 -0.34 21.41 17.14
CA GLY A 445 -0.05 20.04 17.55
C GLY A 445 1.45 19.76 17.60
N GLY A 446 1.84 18.67 18.29
CA GLY A 446 3.22 18.20 18.27
C GLY A 446 3.64 17.70 16.87
N TYR A 447 4.94 17.73 16.61
CA TYR A 447 5.55 17.13 15.42
C TYR A 447 6.28 15.85 15.80
N ALA A 448 6.27 14.87 14.89
CA ALA A 448 7.13 13.72 15.04
C ALA A 448 8.59 14.09 14.69
N MET A 449 9.55 13.28 15.13
CA MET A 449 10.98 13.54 14.89
C MET A 449 11.35 13.42 13.41
N GLU A 450 10.53 12.71 12.62
CA GLU A 450 10.66 12.55 11.17
C GLU A 450 10.15 13.77 10.38
N CYS A 451 9.80 14.88 11.06
CA CYS A 451 9.30 16.09 10.41
C CYS A 451 10.37 17.17 10.28
N LEU A 452 10.43 17.79 9.09
CA LEU A 452 11.17 19.03 8.84
C LEU A 452 10.25 20.25 8.94
N VAL A 453 10.23 20.87 10.12
CA VAL A 453 9.25 21.91 10.50
C VAL A 453 9.64 23.28 9.94
N GLY A 454 8.78 23.85 9.09
CA GLY A 454 9.03 25.15 8.46
C GLY A 454 10.10 25.08 7.36
N HIS A 455 10.28 23.92 6.75
CA HIS A 455 11.20 23.70 5.64
C HIS A 455 10.55 23.94 4.27
N GLY A 456 9.22 24.13 4.23
CA GLY A 456 8.44 24.30 3.00
C GLY A 456 8.09 22.96 2.35
N SER A 457 7.22 23.02 1.34
CA SER A 457 6.87 21.89 0.49
C SER A 457 6.74 22.37 -0.96
N GLU A 458 7.21 21.56 -1.90
CA GLU A 458 7.07 21.75 -3.34
C GLU A 458 6.70 20.41 -4.00
N LEU A 459 6.18 20.46 -5.23
CA LEU A 459 5.79 19.25 -5.95
C LEU A 459 7.01 18.40 -6.30
N LEU A 460 6.85 17.08 -6.21
CA LEU A 460 7.87 16.14 -6.67
C LEU A 460 8.10 16.26 -8.19
N PRO A 461 9.33 16.01 -8.67
CA PRO A 461 9.60 15.93 -10.10
C PRO A 461 8.72 14.89 -10.79
N GLU A 462 8.19 15.20 -11.97
CA GLU A 462 7.24 14.33 -12.69
C GLU A 462 7.80 12.92 -12.95
N LYS A 463 9.13 12.80 -13.14
CA LYS A 463 9.80 11.51 -13.35
C LYS A 463 9.85 10.61 -12.11
N PHE A 464 9.70 11.15 -10.90
CA PHE A 464 9.86 10.36 -9.66
C PHE A 464 8.79 9.25 -9.55
N ALA A 465 7.55 9.54 -9.90
CA ALA A 465 6.46 8.55 -9.83
C ALA A 465 6.76 7.31 -10.69
N ALA A 466 7.33 7.51 -11.87
CA ALA A 466 7.75 6.43 -12.77
C ALA A 466 8.91 5.60 -12.18
N GLN A 467 9.92 6.26 -11.61
CA GLN A 467 11.05 5.57 -10.96
C GLN A 467 10.60 4.77 -9.73
N LEU A 468 9.74 5.37 -8.89
CA LEU A 468 9.20 4.70 -7.72
C LEU A 468 8.35 3.49 -8.11
N LEU A 469 7.51 3.61 -9.15
CA LEU A 469 6.71 2.49 -9.65
C LEU A 469 7.61 1.34 -10.11
N ARG A 470 8.62 1.62 -10.92
CA ARG A 470 9.60 0.62 -11.38
C ARG A 470 10.28 -0.07 -10.20
N ARG A 471 10.82 0.71 -9.26
CA ARG A 471 11.49 0.24 -8.04
C ARG A 471 10.57 -0.68 -7.22
N ARG A 472 9.27 -0.35 -7.10
CA ARG A 472 8.25 -1.17 -6.41
C ARG A 472 7.97 -2.49 -7.12
N ILE A 473 7.87 -2.49 -8.45
CA ILE A 473 7.61 -3.71 -9.21
C ILE A 473 8.80 -4.67 -9.14
N PHE A 474 10.03 -4.16 -9.17
CA PHE A 474 11.20 -5.00 -8.89
C PHE A 474 11.15 -5.59 -7.48
N TYR A 475 10.86 -4.77 -6.47
CA TYR A 475 10.77 -5.25 -5.08
C TYR A 475 9.67 -6.31 -4.90
N PHE A 476 8.45 -6.05 -5.39
CA PHE A 476 7.35 -7.01 -5.32
C PHE A 476 7.64 -8.27 -6.13
N GLY A 477 8.24 -8.15 -7.31
CA GLY A 477 8.66 -9.28 -8.12
C GLY A 477 9.59 -10.22 -7.36
N VAL A 478 10.67 -9.69 -6.76
CA VAL A 478 11.60 -10.51 -5.97
C VAL A 478 10.90 -11.09 -4.73
N ARG A 479 10.10 -10.30 -4.01
CA ARG A 479 9.35 -10.77 -2.83
C ARG A 479 8.36 -11.90 -3.13
N MET A 480 7.81 -11.92 -4.35
CA MET A 480 6.82 -12.90 -4.80
C MET A 480 7.45 -14.07 -5.58
N GLY A 481 8.78 -14.10 -5.76
CA GLY A 481 9.47 -15.10 -6.58
C GLY A 481 9.26 -14.94 -8.09
N VAL A 482 8.72 -13.80 -8.53
CA VAL A 482 8.42 -13.46 -9.92
C VAL A 482 9.60 -12.70 -10.52
N LEU A 483 10.72 -13.40 -10.75
CA LEU A 483 11.98 -12.78 -11.16
C LEU A 483 11.95 -12.19 -12.57
N SER A 484 11.02 -12.61 -13.44
CA SER A 484 10.88 -12.00 -14.77
C SER A 484 10.49 -10.52 -14.71
N ALA A 485 10.01 -10.03 -13.57
CA ALA A 485 9.80 -8.60 -13.32
C ALA A 485 11.10 -7.80 -13.43
N LEU A 486 12.26 -8.44 -13.25
CA LEU A 486 13.57 -7.81 -13.40
C LEU A 486 14.03 -7.77 -14.86
N ASP A 487 13.41 -8.49 -15.80
CA ASP A 487 13.92 -8.61 -17.18
C ASP A 487 13.85 -7.27 -17.94
N GLN A 488 12.95 -6.36 -17.55
CA GLN A 488 12.75 -5.07 -18.22
C GLN A 488 12.93 -3.87 -17.28
N CYS A 489 13.40 -2.75 -17.83
CA CYS A 489 13.54 -1.49 -17.10
C CYS A 489 12.30 -0.60 -17.15
N PHE A 490 11.17 -1.10 -17.69
CA PHE A 490 9.89 -0.42 -17.86
C PHE A 490 10.01 1.07 -18.24
N PRO A 491 10.00 1.43 -19.54
CA PRO A 491 10.10 2.84 -19.96
C PRO A 491 8.76 3.55 -19.74
N PHE A 492 8.35 3.71 -18.48
CA PHE A 492 7.17 4.47 -18.13
C PHE A 492 7.42 5.93 -18.51
N LYS A 493 6.78 6.39 -19.58
CA LYS A 493 6.71 7.84 -19.86
C LYS A 493 6.03 8.49 -18.65
N GLY A 494 6.67 9.52 -18.08
CA GLY A 494 6.14 10.28 -16.93
C GLY A 494 4.74 10.83 -17.20
N ARG A 495 4.07 11.40 -16.18
CA ARG A 495 2.72 11.96 -16.28
C ARG A 495 2.56 12.70 -17.60
N LYS A 496 1.78 12.17 -18.53
CA LYS A 496 1.28 12.99 -19.63
C LYS A 496 0.37 14.01 -18.96
N SER A 497 0.82 15.26 -18.89
CA SER A 497 -0.12 16.37 -18.82
C SER A 497 -1.14 16.14 -19.93
N VAL A 498 -2.42 16.20 -19.56
CA VAL A 498 -3.51 16.29 -20.53
C VAL A 498 -3.08 17.36 -21.52
N VAL A 499 -2.90 16.93 -22.77
CA VAL A 499 -2.40 17.76 -23.86
C VAL A 499 -3.31 18.98 -23.92
N THR A 500 -2.77 20.13 -23.53
CA THR A 500 -3.34 21.39 -23.98
C THR A 500 -3.24 21.34 -25.50
N PRO A 501 -4.35 21.50 -26.24
CA PRO A 501 -4.32 21.35 -27.69
C PRO A 501 -3.28 22.31 -28.30
N PRO A 502 -2.63 21.92 -29.40
CA PRO A 502 -1.57 22.70 -30.00
C PRO A 502 -2.06 24.12 -30.30
N ARG A 503 -1.26 25.12 -29.87
CA ARG A 503 -1.43 26.53 -30.23
C ARG A 503 -1.29 26.68 -31.75
N SER A 504 -2.37 26.43 -32.46
CA SER A 504 -2.48 26.62 -33.90
C SER A 504 -3.90 27.04 -34.30
N HIS A 505 -4.51 27.96 -33.55
CA HIS A 505 -5.60 28.81 -34.07
C HIS A 505 -5.54 30.22 -33.43
N ARG A 506 -4.35 30.84 -33.41
CA ARG A 506 -4.26 32.32 -33.41
C ARG A 506 -4.37 32.80 -34.85
N LYS A 507 -5.60 32.77 -35.39
CA LYS A 507 -6.07 33.53 -36.57
C LYS A 507 -7.53 33.16 -36.90
N LEU A 508 -8.41 33.12 -35.89
CA LEU A 508 -9.86 33.22 -36.11
C LEU A 508 -10.60 33.69 -34.85
N LEU A 509 -10.00 34.66 -34.13
CA LEU A 509 -10.57 35.24 -32.92
C LEU A 509 -10.48 36.77 -32.96
N LEU A 510 -10.88 37.34 -34.11
CA LEU A 510 -11.04 38.78 -34.34
C LEU A 510 -12.37 39.15 -35.02
N LEU A 511 -13.36 38.24 -35.04
CA LEU A 511 -14.67 38.51 -35.66
C LEU A 511 -15.89 38.18 -34.80
N LEU A 512 -15.71 37.91 -33.50
CA LEU A 512 -16.81 37.62 -32.57
C LEU A 512 -17.29 38.77 -31.65
N PRO A 513 -16.69 39.98 -31.61
CA PRO A 513 -17.36 41.12 -30.96
C PRO A 513 -18.36 41.87 -31.87
N ALA A 514 -18.45 41.54 -33.16
CA ALA A 514 -19.27 42.30 -34.13
C ALA A 514 -20.71 41.79 -34.29
N LEU A 515 -21.05 40.59 -33.77
CA LEU A 515 -22.40 40.00 -33.91
C LEU A 515 -23.28 40.16 -32.66
N ALA A 516 -22.72 40.60 -31.53
CA ALA A 516 -23.49 40.81 -30.30
C ALA A 516 -24.15 42.20 -30.20
N VAL A 517 -23.88 43.11 -31.14
CA VAL A 517 -24.43 44.49 -31.14
C VAL A 517 -25.65 44.63 -32.08
N ALA A 518 -25.97 43.63 -32.91
CA ALA A 518 -27.13 43.69 -33.82
C ALA A 518 -28.42 43.02 -33.28
N GLY A 519 -28.37 42.30 -32.15
CA GLY A 519 -29.53 41.60 -31.58
C GLY A 519 -30.30 42.35 -30.49
N MET A 520 -29.75 43.47 -29.99
CA MET A 520 -30.30 44.23 -28.85
C MET A 520 -31.06 45.49 -29.27
N VAL A 521 -31.81 45.43 -30.38
CA VAL A 521 -32.72 46.52 -30.81
C VAL A 521 -34.15 46.03 -31.11
N ALA A 522 -34.47 44.74 -30.97
CA ALA A 522 -35.80 44.22 -31.36
C ALA A 522 -36.74 43.84 -30.20
N VAL A 523 -36.40 44.06 -28.92
CA VAL A 523 -37.27 43.69 -27.78
C VAL A 523 -37.41 44.84 -26.78
N THR A 524 -37.70 46.03 -27.29
CA THR A 524 -38.07 47.19 -26.47
C THR A 524 -39.25 47.96 -27.06
N LEU A 525 -40.23 47.25 -27.62
CA LEU A 525 -41.55 47.79 -27.87
C LEU A 525 -42.59 46.69 -27.58
N VAL A 526 -43.60 47.08 -26.82
CA VAL A 526 -44.76 46.29 -26.36
C VAL A 526 -44.56 45.54 -25.03
N THR A 527 -44.27 46.30 -23.98
CA THR A 527 -44.95 46.09 -22.69
C THR A 527 -46.00 47.18 -22.52
N GLY A 528 -47.25 46.78 -22.31
CA GLY A 528 -48.31 47.66 -21.85
C GLY A 528 -49.68 47.10 -22.14
N PHE A 529 -50.29 46.41 -21.17
CA PHE A 529 -51.57 46.77 -20.55
C PHE A 529 -52.24 45.57 -19.83
N MET A 530 -52.64 45.83 -18.57
CA MET A 530 -53.81 45.29 -17.83
C MET A 530 -53.70 43.95 -17.05
N ASP A 531 -53.30 44.09 -15.78
CA ASP A 531 -54.13 44.00 -14.56
C ASP A 531 -55.52 43.32 -14.62
N ASN A 532 -55.76 42.27 -13.80
CA ASN A 532 -56.80 42.24 -12.74
C ASN A 532 -56.98 40.86 -12.04
N ARG A 533 -56.97 40.94 -10.69
CA ARG A 533 -57.92 40.41 -9.68
C ARG A 533 -58.15 38.92 -9.36
N ASP A 534 -58.11 38.69 -8.04
CA ASP A 534 -59.03 37.94 -7.15
C ASP A 534 -59.13 36.41 -7.35
N SER A 535 -59.01 35.49 -6.39
CA SER A 535 -59.14 35.38 -4.92
C SER A 535 -59.94 34.08 -4.70
N ASP A 536 -59.41 33.10 -3.97
CA ASP A 536 -60.12 32.41 -2.87
C ASP A 536 -59.35 31.19 -2.37
N GLY A 537 -59.35 31.02 -1.05
CA GLY A 537 -58.72 29.90 -0.35
C GLY A 537 -59.69 28.78 0.00
N SER A 538 -59.15 27.62 0.36
CA SER A 538 -59.60 26.87 1.54
C SER A 538 -58.60 25.75 1.89
N TYR A 539 -58.41 25.55 3.18
CA TYR A 539 -57.74 24.41 3.79
C TYR A 539 -58.72 23.25 3.94
N ILE A 540 -58.37 22.02 3.52
CA ILE A 540 -58.84 20.77 4.13
C ILE A 540 -57.71 19.73 4.12
N SER A 541 -57.44 19.16 5.29
CA SER A 541 -56.64 17.97 5.53
C SER A 541 -57.43 16.69 5.22
N ALA A 542 -56.86 15.72 4.51
CA ALA A 542 -57.15 14.29 4.74
C ALA A 542 -56.11 13.37 4.08
N SER A 543 -55.67 12.41 4.87
CA SER A 543 -54.93 11.19 4.54
C SER A 543 -55.54 10.35 3.41
N SER A 544 -54.70 9.89 2.49
CA SER A 544 -54.61 8.46 2.09
C SER A 544 -53.49 8.31 1.05
N SER A 545 -52.45 7.57 1.42
CA SER A 545 -51.34 7.23 0.53
C SER A 545 -51.79 6.18 -0.49
N ASN A 546 -52.05 6.63 -1.72
CA ASN A 546 -52.30 5.74 -2.84
C ASN A 546 -51.01 4.99 -3.24
N SER A 547 -51.05 3.67 -3.17
CA SER A 547 -49.96 2.74 -3.44
C SER A 547 -49.93 2.23 -4.89
N ASN A 548 -50.73 2.84 -5.79
CA ASN A 548 -50.91 2.38 -7.16
C ASN A 548 -50.01 3.04 -8.22
N ASN A 549 -49.26 4.10 -7.89
CA ASN A 549 -48.37 4.77 -8.85
C ASN A 549 -47.01 4.06 -9.05
N PHE A 550 -46.73 2.97 -8.32
CA PHE A 550 -45.46 2.25 -8.43
C PHE A 550 -45.42 1.32 -9.65
N ALA A 551 -46.57 0.74 -10.04
CA ALA A 551 -46.66 -0.17 -11.18
C ALA A 551 -46.57 0.58 -12.52
N SER A 552 -47.14 1.79 -12.63
CA SER A 552 -47.22 2.52 -13.90
C SER A 552 -45.89 3.12 -14.37
N SER A 553 -45.02 3.55 -13.45
CA SER A 553 -43.73 4.17 -13.80
C SER A 553 -42.64 3.12 -14.09
N ALA A 554 -42.62 2.00 -13.36
CA ALA A 554 -41.72 0.87 -13.63
C ALA A 554 -42.09 0.13 -14.93
N HIS A 555 -43.39 -0.14 -15.17
CA HIS A 555 -43.86 -0.73 -16.44
C HIS A 555 -43.51 0.10 -17.68
N SER A 556 -43.55 1.43 -17.58
CA SER A 556 -43.25 2.34 -18.69
C SER A 556 -41.80 2.20 -19.20
N MET A 557 -40.84 2.01 -18.29
CA MET A 557 -39.43 1.85 -18.66
C MET A 557 -39.16 0.52 -19.37
N LEU A 558 -39.82 -0.56 -18.94
CA LEU A 558 -39.63 -1.91 -19.48
C LEU A 558 -40.46 -2.14 -20.77
N GLN A 559 -41.60 -1.48 -20.93
CA GLN A 559 -42.35 -1.47 -22.21
C GLN A 559 -41.54 -0.88 -23.38
N ASN A 560 -40.67 0.11 -23.12
CA ASN A 560 -39.74 0.65 -24.12
C ASN A 560 -38.51 -0.24 -24.36
N ILE A 561 -38.24 -1.19 -23.47
CA ILE A 561 -37.12 -2.16 -23.58
C ILE A 561 -37.57 -3.45 -24.30
N PHE A 562 -38.83 -3.84 -24.15
CA PHE A 562 -39.38 -5.12 -24.64
C PHE A 562 -40.38 -4.98 -25.79
N SER A 563 -40.37 -3.88 -26.57
CA SER A 563 -41.34 -3.62 -27.64
C SER A 563 -41.12 -4.53 -28.86
N GLY A 564 -41.58 -5.78 -28.78
CA GLY A 564 -41.92 -6.65 -29.90
C GLY A 564 -43.44 -6.81 -29.95
N ASN A 565 -44.05 -6.49 -31.08
CA ASN A 565 -45.49 -6.38 -31.24
C ASN A 565 -46.14 -7.78 -31.26
N SER A 566 -46.71 -8.27 -30.16
CA SER A 566 -47.35 -9.60 -30.12
C SER A 566 -48.84 -9.51 -29.77
N THR A 567 -49.69 -9.65 -30.79
CA THR A 567 -51.07 -10.10 -30.65
C THR A 567 -51.16 -11.62 -30.83
N ALA A 568 -51.82 -12.26 -29.87
CA ALA A 568 -52.41 -13.61 -29.91
C ALA A 568 -51.49 -14.86 -30.03
N GLY A 569 -51.37 -15.56 -28.89
CA GLY A 569 -51.56 -17.02 -28.80
C GLY A 569 -50.72 -17.93 -29.68
N GLY A 570 -49.46 -18.15 -29.30
CA GLY A 570 -48.59 -19.22 -29.81
C GLY A 570 -47.18 -19.04 -29.24
N ALA A 571 -46.50 -20.13 -28.88
CA ALA A 571 -45.13 -20.07 -28.38
C ALA A 571 -44.21 -19.36 -29.40
N PRO A 572 -43.50 -18.27 -29.05
CA PRO A 572 -42.63 -17.59 -30.01
C PRO A 572 -41.36 -18.40 -30.20
N GLN A 573 -41.08 -18.79 -31.46
CA GLN A 573 -39.73 -19.07 -31.92
C GLN A 573 -38.91 -17.77 -31.89
N ASP A 574 -37.58 -17.91 -31.74
CA ASP A 574 -36.57 -16.85 -31.61
C ASP A 574 -36.85 -15.57 -32.42
N GLU A 575 -37.58 -14.62 -31.84
CA GLU A 575 -37.49 -13.21 -32.21
C GLU A 575 -36.43 -12.54 -31.32
N ASP A 576 -35.44 -11.92 -31.97
CA ASP A 576 -34.36 -11.16 -31.34
C ASP A 576 -34.93 -9.91 -30.68
N ILE A 577 -35.09 -9.95 -29.35
CA ILE A 577 -35.39 -8.76 -28.56
C ILE A 577 -34.15 -7.86 -28.60
N VAL A 578 -34.25 -6.76 -29.35
CA VAL A 578 -33.21 -5.73 -29.41
C VAL A 578 -33.42 -4.74 -28.27
N PHE A 579 -32.54 -4.78 -27.27
CA PHE A 579 -32.48 -3.76 -26.22
C PHE A 579 -31.99 -2.44 -26.84
N LEU A 580 -32.90 -1.48 -27.04
CA LEU A 580 -32.54 -0.16 -27.59
C LEU A 580 -31.75 0.63 -26.53
N HIS A 581 -30.58 1.12 -26.93
CA HIS A 581 -29.77 2.00 -26.06
C HIS A 581 -30.58 3.29 -25.77
N PRO A 582 -30.76 3.67 -24.50
CA PRO A 582 -31.57 4.84 -24.16
C PRO A 582 -30.92 6.14 -24.61
N GLU A 583 -31.71 7.03 -25.21
CA GLU A 583 -31.32 8.42 -25.44
C GLU A 583 -31.37 9.18 -24.09
N SER A 584 -30.25 9.14 -23.35
CA SER A 584 -30.14 9.78 -22.05
C SER A 584 -28.81 10.52 -21.89
N GLN A 585 -28.89 11.75 -21.39
CA GLN A 585 -27.73 12.60 -21.10
C GLN A 585 -26.83 12.06 -19.97
N PHE A 586 -27.30 11.04 -19.25
CA PHE A 586 -26.60 10.44 -18.12
C PHE A 586 -25.63 9.32 -18.54
N TYR A 587 -25.55 9.04 -19.85
CA TYR A 587 -24.55 8.17 -20.46
C TYR A 587 -23.41 9.02 -21.03
N GLN A 588 -22.17 8.69 -20.69
CA GLN A 588 -20.99 9.38 -21.19
C GLN A 588 -20.01 8.40 -21.82
N ARG A 589 -19.47 8.77 -22.99
CA ARG A 589 -18.51 7.98 -23.76
C ARG A 589 -17.31 8.86 -24.12
N GLY A 590 -16.14 8.23 -24.26
CA GLY A 590 -14.94 8.93 -24.69
C GLY A 590 -14.98 9.23 -26.20
N ASP A 591 -14.19 10.20 -26.65
CA ASP A 591 -14.12 10.58 -28.06
C ASP A 591 -13.73 9.43 -29.00
N ARG A 592 -12.97 8.47 -28.48
CA ARG A 592 -12.47 7.29 -29.21
C ARG A 592 -13.38 6.07 -29.06
N PHE A 593 -14.58 6.22 -28.48
CA PHE A 593 -15.46 5.10 -28.20
C PHE A 593 -15.78 4.30 -29.47
N ASP A 594 -15.57 2.98 -29.40
CA ASP A 594 -15.89 2.04 -30.45
C ASP A 594 -17.41 1.83 -30.51
N ARG A 595 -18.06 2.55 -31.42
CA ARG A 595 -19.52 2.47 -31.64
C ARG A 595 -19.98 1.14 -32.23
N SER A 596 -19.05 0.28 -32.69
CA SER A 596 -19.37 -1.04 -33.24
C SER A 596 -19.48 -2.13 -32.16
N VAL A 597 -19.08 -1.84 -30.92
CA VAL A 597 -19.14 -2.81 -29.82
C VAL A 597 -20.58 -3.30 -29.61
N SER A 598 -20.75 -4.62 -29.53
CA SER A 598 -22.05 -5.22 -29.22
C SER A 598 -22.49 -4.86 -27.80
N ARG A 599 -23.80 -4.65 -27.63
CA ARG A 599 -24.44 -4.44 -26.32
C ARG A 599 -25.13 -5.69 -25.80
N ASP A 600 -25.10 -6.78 -26.58
CA ASP A 600 -25.68 -8.06 -26.18
C ASP A 600 -24.97 -8.64 -24.95
N LYS A 601 -23.64 -8.50 -24.88
CA LYS A 601 -22.79 -8.93 -23.76
C LYS A 601 -21.99 -7.76 -23.22
N GLY A 602 -21.90 -7.66 -21.90
CA GLY A 602 -21.12 -6.60 -21.28
C GLY A 602 -20.82 -6.85 -19.81
N VAL A 603 -19.78 -6.16 -19.34
CA VAL A 603 -19.34 -6.13 -17.95
C VAL A 603 -19.87 -4.86 -17.28
N VAL A 604 -20.48 -5.00 -16.11
CA VAL A 604 -20.96 -3.89 -15.28
C VAL A 604 -20.06 -3.78 -14.05
N ILE A 605 -19.56 -2.58 -13.77
CA ILE A 605 -18.73 -2.28 -12.61
C ILE A 605 -19.29 -1.03 -11.94
N CYS A 606 -19.37 -1.01 -10.62
CA CYS A 606 -19.81 0.17 -9.87
C CYS A 606 -18.60 0.89 -9.26
N MET A 607 -18.47 2.21 -9.49
CA MET A 607 -17.28 2.96 -9.10
C MET A 607 -17.60 4.33 -8.50
N HIS A 608 -16.81 4.70 -7.50
CA HIS A 608 -16.69 6.07 -6.99
C HIS A 608 -15.21 6.48 -6.98
N ASN A 609 -14.90 7.76 -6.70
CA ASN A 609 -13.52 8.27 -6.76
C ASN A 609 -12.51 7.43 -5.93
N GLY A 610 -12.93 6.89 -4.78
CA GLY A 610 -12.06 6.15 -3.87
C GLY A 610 -11.63 4.77 -4.37
N VAL A 611 -12.29 4.23 -5.40
CA VAL A 611 -11.97 2.91 -6.00
C VAL A 611 -11.53 3.02 -7.46
N LEU A 612 -11.29 4.23 -7.97
CA LEU A 612 -10.89 4.48 -9.36
C LEU A 612 -9.72 3.59 -9.80
N ALA A 613 -8.65 3.55 -9.01
CA ALA A 613 -7.47 2.77 -9.35
C ALA A 613 -7.72 1.25 -9.38
N MET A 614 -8.61 0.74 -8.52
CA MET A 614 -8.97 -0.69 -8.50
C MET A 614 -9.83 -1.04 -9.72
N GLY A 615 -10.89 -0.27 -9.96
CA GLY A 615 -11.79 -0.53 -11.09
C GLY A 615 -11.11 -0.34 -12.44
N LEU A 616 -10.38 0.76 -12.64
CA LEU A 616 -9.73 0.98 -13.94
C LEU A 616 -8.59 -0.02 -14.20
N SER A 617 -7.87 -0.45 -13.17
CA SER A 617 -6.93 -1.56 -13.35
C SER A 617 -7.65 -2.86 -13.69
N LEU A 618 -8.87 -3.11 -13.18
CA LEU A 618 -9.61 -4.36 -13.47
C LEU A 618 -10.02 -4.40 -14.93
N ILE A 619 -10.56 -3.29 -15.41
CA ILE A 619 -10.89 -3.08 -16.82
C ILE A 619 -9.66 -3.37 -17.67
N ARG A 620 -8.48 -2.86 -17.26
CA ARG A 620 -7.26 -3.15 -18.00
C ARG A 620 -6.86 -4.63 -17.95
N GLU A 621 -6.99 -5.28 -16.80
CA GLU A 621 -6.70 -6.71 -16.67
C GLU A 621 -7.61 -7.56 -17.56
N LEU A 622 -8.91 -7.24 -17.65
CA LEU A 622 -9.84 -7.87 -18.58
C LEU A 622 -9.37 -7.75 -20.03
N ARG A 623 -8.91 -6.56 -20.47
CA ARG A 623 -8.33 -6.39 -21.81
C ARG A 623 -7.06 -7.20 -22.01
N CYS A 624 -6.20 -7.30 -21.00
CA CYS A 624 -4.99 -8.13 -21.08
C CYS A 624 -5.30 -9.63 -21.19
N LEU A 625 -6.45 -10.06 -20.69
CA LEU A 625 -6.96 -11.42 -20.84
C LEU A 625 -7.70 -11.66 -22.17
N GLY A 626 -7.83 -10.64 -23.02
CA GLY A 626 -8.50 -10.72 -24.33
C GLY A 626 -9.98 -10.41 -24.31
N ASN A 627 -10.53 -9.96 -23.18
CA ASN A 627 -11.94 -9.57 -23.11
C ASN A 627 -12.16 -8.27 -23.89
N GLU A 628 -13.08 -8.31 -24.84
CA GLU A 628 -13.36 -7.22 -25.77
C GLU A 628 -14.79 -6.68 -25.64
N GLU A 629 -15.49 -7.06 -24.58
CA GLU A 629 -16.89 -6.69 -24.34
C GLU A 629 -17.03 -5.22 -23.88
N LEU A 630 -18.24 -4.68 -24.07
CA LEU A 630 -18.63 -3.39 -23.51
C LEU A 630 -18.44 -3.41 -21.98
N VAL A 631 -17.84 -2.36 -21.43
CA VAL A 631 -17.80 -2.13 -19.99
C VAL A 631 -18.67 -0.93 -19.66
N GLN A 632 -19.69 -1.12 -18.83
CA GLN A 632 -20.44 -0.02 -18.23
C GLN A 632 -19.98 0.23 -16.80
N VAL A 633 -19.54 1.46 -16.52
CA VAL A 633 -19.19 1.90 -15.18
C VAL A 633 -20.33 2.73 -14.61
N TYR A 634 -20.96 2.19 -13.57
CA TYR A 634 -22.10 2.80 -12.89
C TYR A 634 -21.66 3.65 -11.70
N HIS A 635 -22.29 4.81 -11.56
CA HIS A 635 -22.20 5.69 -10.39
C HIS A 635 -23.56 6.34 -10.09
N CYS A 636 -23.63 7.06 -8.97
CA CYS A 636 -24.82 7.67 -8.41
C CYS A 636 -24.63 9.17 -8.17
N GLY A 637 -25.17 9.98 -9.07
CA GLY A 637 -25.14 11.44 -9.00
C GLY A 637 -23.85 12.03 -9.57
N GLN A 638 -23.95 13.31 -9.92
CA GLN A 638 -22.91 14.03 -10.65
C GLN A 638 -21.62 14.26 -9.86
N ASP A 639 -21.69 14.26 -8.52
CA ASP A 639 -20.60 14.56 -7.60
C ASP A 639 -19.82 13.32 -7.11
N GLU A 640 -20.28 12.09 -7.39
CA GLU A 640 -19.60 10.87 -6.91
C GLU A 640 -18.28 10.59 -7.65
N LEU A 641 -18.23 10.96 -8.93
CA LEU A 641 -17.02 10.88 -9.77
C LEU A 641 -16.57 12.27 -10.18
N SER A 642 -15.29 12.59 -9.94
CA SER A 642 -14.70 13.86 -10.36
C SER A 642 -14.50 13.90 -11.89
N SER A 643 -14.46 15.10 -12.49
CA SER A 643 -14.19 15.26 -13.92
C SER A 643 -12.87 14.59 -14.33
N LYS A 644 -11.84 14.66 -13.49
CA LYS A 644 -10.55 14.00 -13.70
C LYS A 644 -10.67 12.47 -13.74
N SER A 645 -11.49 11.89 -12.85
CA SER A 645 -11.74 10.45 -12.82
C SER A 645 -12.50 9.99 -14.06
N LYS A 646 -13.52 10.75 -14.47
CA LYS A 646 -14.30 10.49 -15.68
C LYS A 646 -13.40 10.52 -16.93
N GLU A 647 -12.61 11.59 -17.08
CA GLU A 647 -11.65 11.75 -18.18
C GLU A 647 -10.62 10.61 -18.23
N MET A 648 -10.08 10.21 -17.07
CA MET A 648 -9.11 9.13 -16.97
C MET A 648 -9.68 7.79 -17.46
N MET A 649 -10.91 7.44 -17.06
CA MET A 649 -11.56 6.20 -17.50
C MET A 649 -11.89 6.22 -19.00
N LEU A 650 -12.54 7.30 -19.48
CA LEU A 650 -12.95 7.44 -20.87
C LEU A 650 -11.76 7.50 -21.86
N THR A 651 -10.60 7.96 -21.40
CA THR A 651 -9.37 7.99 -22.21
C THR A 651 -8.66 6.63 -22.23
N ALA A 652 -8.77 5.85 -21.15
CA ALA A 652 -8.01 4.62 -20.95
C ALA A 652 -8.57 3.42 -21.72
N ASP A 653 -9.89 3.36 -21.95
CA ASP A 653 -10.55 2.25 -22.65
C ASP A 653 -11.58 2.79 -23.65
N ASN A 654 -11.52 2.32 -24.89
CA ASN A 654 -12.41 2.77 -25.96
C ASN A 654 -13.73 1.99 -26.04
N ARG A 655 -13.99 1.07 -25.11
CA ARG A 655 -15.23 0.29 -25.01
C ARG A 655 -15.87 0.49 -23.63
N LEU A 656 -15.57 1.62 -22.99
CA LEU A 656 -16.06 2.01 -21.69
C LEU A 656 -17.13 3.10 -21.82
N GLU A 657 -18.24 2.89 -21.11
CA GLU A 657 -19.37 3.83 -21.00
C GLU A 657 -19.63 4.14 -19.52
N LEU A 658 -19.69 5.42 -19.16
CA LEU A 658 -20.07 5.86 -17.80
C LEU A 658 -21.58 6.08 -17.73
N VAL A 659 -22.19 5.67 -16.62
CA VAL A 659 -23.64 5.75 -16.41
C VAL A 659 -23.96 6.33 -15.03
N ASP A 660 -24.62 7.49 -15.00
CA ASP A 660 -25.23 8.06 -13.78
C ASP A 660 -26.65 7.52 -13.60
N ALA A 661 -26.76 6.31 -13.06
CA ALA A 661 -28.05 5.63 -12.93
C ALA A 661 -29.00 6.34 -11.96
N CYS A 662 -28.47 7.01 -10.93
CA CYS A 662 -29.30 7.69 -9.97
C CYS A 662 -29.94 8.95 -10.55
N SER A 663 -29.18 9.78 -11.28
CA SER A 663 -29.75 10.96 -11.90
C SER A 663 -30.68 10.60 -13.05
N ASP A 664 -30.36 9.57 -13.83
CA ASP A 664 -31.26 9.07 -14.88
C ASP A 664 -32.61 8.60 -14.31
N LEU A 665 -32.60 7.78 -13.25
CA LEU A 665 -33.84 7.30 -12.64
C LEU A 665 -34.62 8.39 -11.90
N VAL A 666 -33.97 9.49 -11.47
CA VAL A 666 -34.67 10.66 -10.92
C VAL A 666 -35.32 11.48 -12.02
N ASP A 667 -34.62 11.69 -13.13
CA ASP A 667 -35.12 12.42 -14.31
C ASP A 667 -36.34 11.71 -14.92
N ARG A 668 -36.34 10.38 -14.93
CA ARG A 668 -37.47 9.54 -15.35
C ARG A 668 -38.59 9.40 -14.30
N GLU A 669 -38.49 10.08 -13.16
CA GLU A 669 -39.45 10.02 -12.05
C GLU A 669 -39.65 8.60 -11.44
N VAL A 670 -38.68 7.69 -11.66
CA VAL A 670 -38.68 6.34 -11.08
C VAL A 670 -38.19 6.37 -9.62
N LEU A 671 -37.22 7.23 -9.33
CA LEU A 671 -36.71 7.50 -7.99
C LEU A 671 -36.91 8.96 -7.59
N THR A 672 -37.16 9.20 -6.30
CA THR A 672 -37.02 10.56 -5.75
C THR A 672 -35.56 10.85 -5.45
N GLN A 673 -35.16 12.13 -5.49
CA GLN A 673 -33.80 12.54 -5.11
C GLN A 673 -33.39 12.03 -3.72
N ALA A 674 -34.32 12.07 -2.76
CA ALA A 674 -34.10 11.56 -1.41
C ALA A 674 -33.79 10.06 -1.40
N LYS A 675 -34.49 9.26 -2.23
CA LYS A 675 -34.22 7.81 -2.35
C LYS A 675 -32.92 7.55 -3.10
N ALA A 676 -32.66 8.27 -4.20
CA ALA A 676 -31.44 8.15 -4.99
C ALA A 676 -30.17 8.39 -4.14
N SER A 677 -30.20 9.38 -3.23
CA SER A 677 -29.08 9.65 -2.30
C SER A 677 -28.67 8.47 -1.41
N LYS A 678 -29.50 7.43 -1.29
CA LYS A 678 -29.23 6.21 -0.49
C LYS A 678 -28.55 5.10 -1.30
N PHE A 679 -28.16 5.36 -2.54
CA PHE A 679 -27.47 4.40 -3.42
C PHE A 679 -25.97 4.67 -3.61
N LYS A 680 -25.38 5.70 -2.99
CA LYS A 680 -23.92 5.92 -2.92
C LYS A 680 -23.22 4.91 -1.97
N ASN A 681 -23.36 3.62 -2.26
CA ASN A 681 -22.86 2.46 -1.50
C ASN A 681 -23.13 1.17 -2.32
N TRP A 682 -22.84 -0.02 -1.76
CA TRP A 682 -22.98 -1.32 -2.43
C TRP A 682 -24.35 -1.59 -3.08
N TRP A 683 -25.43 -0.96 -2.61
CA TRP A 683 -26.77 -1.13 -3.19
C TRP A 683 -26.90 -0.60 -4.62
N ILE A 684 -25.92 0.16 -5.15
CA ILE A 684 -25.91 0.54 -6.56
C ILE A 684 -25.73 -0.67 -7.49
N LYS A 685 -25.11 -1.77 -7.03
CA LYS A 685 -24.92 -2.98 -7.83
C LYS A 685 -26.24 -3.56 -8.38
N PRO A 686 -27.24 -3.90 -7.54
CA PRO A 686 -28.53 -4.35 -8.04
C PRO A 686 -29.30 -3.23 -8.77
N LEU A 687 -29.10 -1.95 -8.41
CA LEU A 687 -29.69 -0.84 -9.18
C LEU A 687 -29.12 -0.79 -10.61
N ALA A 688 -27.82 -1.04 -10.78
CA ALA A 688 -27.16 -1.12 -12.06
C ALA A 688 -27.64 -2.31 -12.89
N MET A 689 -27.83 -3.48 -12.26
CA MET A 689 -28.43 -4.66 -12.91
C MET A 689 -29.87 -4.41 -13.38
N TYR A 690 -30.67 -3.73 -12.55
CA TYR A 690 -32.01 -3.27 -12.93
C TYR A 690 -31.95 -2.31 -14.12
N HIS A 691 -31.09 -1.30 -14.05
CA HIS A 691 -31.04 -0.18 -15.01
C HIS A 691 -30.39 -0.52 -16.35
N THR A 692 -29.35 -1.36 -16.38
CA THR A 692 -28.55 -1.59 -17.60
C THR A 692 -29.37 -2.10 -18.77
N ASP A 693 -29.03 -1.63 -19.96
CA ASP A 693 -29.58 -2.07 -21.23
C ASP A 693 -28.83 -3.27 -21.83
N VAL A 694 -27.75 -3.73 -21.19
CA VAL A 694 -27.03 -4.94 -21.60
C VAL A 694 -27.85 -6.19 -21.28
N ARG A 695 -27.95 -7.12 -22.23
CA ARG A 695 -28.71 -8.38 -22.02
C ARG A 695 -27.95 -9.37 -21.15
N HIS A 696 -26.78 -9.82 -21.61
CA HIS A 696 -25.92 -10.79 -20.92
C HIS A 696 -24.91 -10.06 -20.05
N VAL A 697 -25.36 -9.69 -18.86
CA VAL A 697 -24.61 -8.87 -17.91
C VAL A 697 -23.67 -9.73 -17.07
N MET A 698 -22.44 -9.24 -16.90
CA MET A 698 -21.49 -9.72 -15.90
C MET A 698 -21.16 -8.58 -14.95
N LEU A 699 -21.77 -8.57 -13.76
CA LEU A 699 -21.44 -7.62 -12.71
C LEU A 699 -20.21 -8.08 -11.96
N MET A 700 -19.22 -7.20 -11.78
CA MET A 700 -17.96 -7.51 -11.11
C MET A 700 -17.60 -6.49 -10.04
N ASP A 701 -16.95 -6.96 -8.97
CA ASP A 701 -16.35 -6.10 -7.97
C ASP A 701 -15.01 -5.53 -8.48
N VAL A 702 -14.74 -4.27 -8.11
CA VAL A 702 -13.53 -3.55 -8.55
C VAL A 702 -12.23 -4.19 -8.04
N ASP A 703 -12.30 -4.95 -6.97
CA ASP A 703 -11.18 -5.61 -6.30
C ASP A 703 -11.06 -7.11 -6.59
N ASP A 704 -11.73 -7.57 -7.66
CA ASP A 704 -11.52 -8.90 -8.20
C ASP A 704 -10.15 -9.02 -8.89
N ILE A 705 -9.55 -10.20 -8.73
CA ILE A 705 -8.32 -10.63 -9.36
C ILE A 705 -8.64 -11.87 -10.17
N ILE A 706 -8.75 -11.66 -11.48
CA ILE A 706 -9.14 -12.68 -12.45
C ILE A 706 -7.91 -13.32 -13.07
N ILE A 707 -7.95 -14.62 -13.34
CA ILE A 707 -6.82 -15.38 -13.89
C ILE A 707 -7.00 -15.71 -15.38
N LYS A 708 -8.25 -15.77 -15.86
CA LYS A 708 -8.63 -16.03 -17.27
C LYS A 708 -9.84 -15.20 -17.66
N ASP A 709 -10.06 -14.95 -18.95
CA ASP A 709 -11.22 -14.19 -19.41
C ASP A 709 -12.54 -14.80 -18.84
N PRO A 710 -13.27 -14.06 -17.99
CA PRO A 710 -14.46 -14.59 -17.33
C PRO A 710 -15.63 -14.75 -18.31
N ALA A 711 -15.55 -14.23 -19.54
CA ALA A 711 -16.58 -14.42 -20.57
C ALA A 711 -16.90 -15.90 -20.83
N ALA A 712 -15.92 -16.79 -20.64
CA ALA A 712 -16.07 -18.23 -20.76
C ALA A 712 -17.15 -18.83 -19.82
N LEU A 713 -17.49 -18.15 -18.72
CA LEU A 713 -18.55 -18.59 -17.82
C LEU A 713 -19.92 -18.67 -18.50
N ARG A 714 -20.16 -17.86 -19.54
CA ARG A 714 -21.43 -17.89 -20.29
C ARG A 714 -21.58 -19.15 -21.14
N GLU A 715 -20.49 -19.88 -21.37
CA GLU A 715 -20.50 -21.12 -22.12
C GLU A 715 -20.75 -22.35 -21.25
N LEU A 716 -20.74 -22.20 -19.92
CA LEU A 716 -20.98 -23.29 -18.98
C LEU A 716 -22.46 -23.63 -18.86
N GLU A 717 -22.73 -24.91 -18.57
CA GLU A 717 -24.09 -25.46 -18.59
C GLU A 717 -25.03 -24.77 -17.61
N GLY A 718 -24.54 -24.41 -16.41
CA GLY A 718 -25.33 -23.68 -15.42
C GLY A 718 -25.87 -22.35 -15.96
N TYR A 719 -25.04 -21.58 -16.69
CA TYR A 719 -25.47 -20.34 -17.33
C TYR A 719 -26.37 -20.60 -18.54
N LYS A 720 -26.03 -21.54 -19.42
CA LYS A 720 -26.86 -21.90 -20.58
C LYS A 720 -28.26 -22.38 -20.20
N THR A 721 -28.39 -23.05 -19.06
CA THR A 721 -29.66 -23.58 -18.56
C THR A 721 -30.52 -22.50 -17.94
N THR A 722 -29.94 -21.68 -17.04
CA THR A 722 -30.74 -20.76 -16.20
C THR A 722 -30.62 -19.29 -16.60
N GLY A 723 -29.61 -18.93 -17.39
CA GLY A 723 -29.23 -17.54 -17.63
C GLY A 723 -28.52 -16.88 -16.45
N THR A 724 -28.12 -17.62 -15.41
CA THR A 724 -27.47 -17.07 -14.22
C THR A 724 -26.22 -17.85 -13.80
N THR A 725 -25.34 -17.19 -13.07
CA THR A 725 -24.25 -17.87 -12.33
C THR A 725 -23.96 -17.10 -11.05
N PHE A 726 -24.27 -17.71 -9.91
CA PHE A 726 -24.05 -17.16 -8.58
C PHE A 726 -23.03 -18.00 -7.80
N PHE A 727 -22.38 -17.40 -6.80
CA PHE A 727 -21.37 -18.05 -5.98
C PHE A 727 -21.74 -18.00 -4.50
N TYR A 728 -21.30 -19.01 -3.74
CA TYR A 728 -21.59 -19.07 -2.31
C TYR A 728 -20.62 -18.22 -1.49
N ASP A 729 -21.13 -17.63 -0.40
CA ASP A 729 -20.30 -17.03 0.65
C ASP A 729 -19.97 -18.06 1.75
N ARG A 730 -19.19 -17.64 2.75
CA ARG A 730 -18.76 -18.44 3.91
C ARG A 730 -19.95 -18.88 4.75
N VAL A 731 -19.85 -20.09 5.28
CA VAL A 731 -20.88 -20.69 6.13
C VAL A 731 -20.58 -20.41 7.59
N PHE A 732 -21.24 -19.38 8.14
CA PHE A 732 -21.04 -18.96 9.53
C PHE A 732 -22.08 -19.54 10.47
N ALA A 733 -21.67 -20.57 11.21
CA ALA A 733 -22.49 -21.13 12.28
C ALA A 733 -22.90 -20.03 13.29
N ASN A 734 -24.13 -20.13 13.81
CA ASN A 734 -24.71 -19.24 14.81
C ASN A 734 -24.91 -17.77 14.40
N CYS A 735 -24.85 -17.42 13.11
CA CYS A 735 -25.16 -16.06 12.67
C CYS A 735 -26.67 -15.78 12.69
N LYS A 736 -27.10 -14.81 13.52
CA LYS A 736 -28.51 -14.43 13.73
C LYS A 736 -28.87 -13.08 13.08
N GLN A 737 -28.12 -12.66 12.07
CA GLN A 737 -28.33 -11.41 11.32
C GLN A 737 -28.92 -11.71 9.93
N PHE A 738 -29.27 -10.66 9.18
CA PHE A 738 -29.63 -10.73 7.76
C PHE A 738 -30.78 -11.71 7.49
N VAL A 739 -30.62 -12.62 6.53
CA VAL A 739 -31.65 -13.62 6.19
C VAL A 739 -32.05 -14.52 7.37
N ASN A 740 -31.17 -14.65 8.38
CA ASN A 740 -31.42 -15.36 9.64
C ASN A 740 -31.74 -14.47 10.84
N GLY A 741 -31.95 -13.17 10.58
CA GLY A 741 -32.47 -12.21 11.53
C GLY A 741 -33.87 -12.55 12.02
N ASN A 742 -34.24 -12.06 13.20
CA ASN A 742 -35.59 -12.18 13.72
C ASN A 742 -36.43 -11.00 13.20
N ASP A 743 -37.52 -11.28 12.50
CA ASP A 743 -38.52 -10.30 12.06
C ASP A 743 -39.83 -10.54 12.82
N GLY A 744 -39.91 -9.95 14.01
CA GLY A 744 -40.94 -10.26 15.00
C GLY A 744 -40.69 -11.63 15.64
N LYS A 745 -41.69 -12.52 15.61
CA LYS A 745 -41.62 -13.87 16.23
C LYS A 745 -41.07 -14.96 15.30
N GLN A 746 -40.68 -14.61 14.07
CA GLN A 746 -40.22 -15.56 13.06
C GLN A 746 -38.86 -15.16 12.49
N LYS A 747 -38.16 -16.13 11.87
CA LYS A 747 -36.97 -15.86 11.08
C LYS A 747 -37.35 -15.13 9.79
N TYR A 748 -36.56 -14.13 9.42
CA TYR A 748 -36.82 -13.26 8.29
C TYR A 748 -37.10 -14.05 7.02
N LEU A 749 -36.18 -14.94 6.61
CA LEU A 749 -36.32 -15.66 5.33
C LEU A 749 -37.60 -16.51 5.26
N LYS A 750 -37.93 -17.22 6.35
CA LYS A 750 -39.16 -18.02 6.44
C LYS A 750 -40.41 -17.14 6.38
N LYS A 751 -40.40 -16.00 7.07
CA LYS A 751 -41.49 -15.04 7.06
C LYS A 751 -41.65 -14.38 5.69
N LEU A 752 -40.54 -14.00 5.05
CA LEU A 752 -40.52 -13.43 3.71
C LEU A 752 -41.23 -14.37 2.73
N PHE A 753 -40.81 -15.64 2.66
CA PHE A 753 -41.42 -16.61 1.74
C PHE A 753 -42.92 -16.79 1.97
N ALA A 754 -43.35 -16.84 3.23
CA ALA A 754 -44.76 -17.04 3.59
C ALA A 754 -45.65 -15.79 3.41
N THR A 755 -45.09 -14.58 3.45
CA THR A 755 -45.86 -13.32 3.52
C THR A 755 -45.57 -12.33 2.40
N PHE A 756 -44.67 -12.66 1.48
CA PHE A 756 -44.43 -11.87 0.29
C PHE A 756 -45.70 -11.73 -0.54
N ASN A 757 -45.94 -10.54 -1.09
CA ASN A 757 -47.14 -10.25 -1.87
C ASN A 757 -46.93 -10.68 -3.33
N TYR A 758 -46.97 -12.00 -3.59
CA TYR A 758 -46.83 -12.60 -4.92
C TYR A 758 -47.81 -12.04 -5.93
N ALA A 759 -49.08 -11.83 -5.53
CA ALA A 759 -50.12 -11.29 -6.38
C ALA A 759 -49.79 -9.89 -6.93
N LYS A 760 -49.05 -9.06 -6.17
CA LYS A 760 -48.60 -7.73 -6.64
C LYS A 760 -47.67 -7.82 -7.85
N PHE A 761 -46.94 -8.92 -7.99
CA PHE A 761 -45.97 -9.15 -9.06
C PHE A 761 -46.49 -10.17 -10.10
N ASN A 762 -47.81 -10.37 -10.15
CA ASN A 762 -48.48 -11.31 -11.08
C ASN A 762 -48.07 -12.78 -10.92
N ILE A 763 -47.69 -13.20 -9.70
CA ILE A 763 -47.36 -14.59 -9.39
C ILE A 763 -48.55 -15.23 -8.66
N THR A 764 -49.14 -16.26 -9.27
CA THR A 764 -50.45 -16.82 -8.86
C THR A 764 -50.33 -18.03 -7.94
N GLU A 765 -49.19 -18.70 -7.97
CA GLU A 765 -48.87 -19.90 -7.21
C GLU A 765 -48.71 -19.61 -5.70
N GLY A 766 -48.59 -18.34 -5.33
CA GLY A 766 -48.37 -17.92 -3.94
C GLY A 766 -47.00 -18.34 -3.42
N ALA A 767 -46.90 -18.75 -2.16
CA ALA A 767 -45.62 -19.17 -1.58
C ALA A 767 -45.26 -20.59 -2.03
N ALA A 768 -44.30 -20.72 -2.95
CA ALA A 768 -43.80 -22.01 -3.43
C ALA A 768 -42.25 -22.03 -3.50
N PRO A 769 -41.56 -22.02 -2.34
CA PRO A 769 -40.10 -22.00 -2.33
C PRO A 769 -39.52 -23.25 -2.98
N SER A 770 -38.46 -23.07 -3.77
CA SER A 770 -37.77 -24.14 -4.48
C SER A 770 -37.10 -25.13 -3.53
N GLU A 771 -36.90 -26.36 -3.98
CA GLU A 771 -36.12 -27.36 -3.22
C GLU A 771 -34.73 -26.82 -2.89
N HIS A 772 -34.08 -26.16 -3.84
CA HIS A 772 -32.80 -25.50 -3.64
C HIS A 772 -32.83 -24.50 -2.47
N ALA A 773 -33.83 -23.61 -2.42
CA ALA A 773 -33.96 -22.64 -1.33
C ALA A 773 -34.27 -23.30 0.01
N LEU A 774 -35.12 -24.34 0.05
CA LEU A 774 -35.41 -25.09 1.27
C LEU A 774 -34.19 -25.87 1.79
N GLU A 775 -33.33 -26.33 0.89
CA GLU A 775 -32.12 -27.07 1.23
C GLU A 775 -30.93 -26.17 1.59
N SER A 776 -31.00 -24.89 1.24
CA SER A 776 -29.97 -23.88 1.51
C SER A 776 -29.56 -23.81 2.99
N PHE A 777 -28.28 -23.49 3.21
CA PHE A 777 -27.78 -23.27 4.57
C PHE A 777 -28.40 -22.03 5.21
N ALA A 778 -28.74 -21.00 4.43
CA ALA A 778 -29.51 -19.86 4.92
C ALA A 778 -30.87 -20.28 5.50
N TYR A 779 -31.70 -21.00 4.74
CA TYR A 779 -33.04 -21.41 5.19
C TYR A 779 -33.01 -22.36 6.38
N LYS A 780 -32.02 -23.26 6.42
CA LYS A 780 -31.75 -24.17 7.55
C LYS A 780 -31.19 -23.46 8.79
N GLY A 781 -30.91 -22.15 8.72
CA GLY A 781 -30.42 -21.39 9.86
C GLY A 781 -28.92 -21.52 10.15
N LYS A 782 -28.14 -22.08 9.21
CA LYS A 782 -26.73 -22.40 9.37
C LYS A 782 -25.77 -21.28 8.99
N THR A 783 -26.20 -20.34 8.14
CA THR A 783 -25.43 -19.15 7.75
C THR A 783 -26.34 -17.96 7.52
N CYS A 784 -25.90 -16.75 7.82
CA CYS A 784 -26.61 -15.52 7.46
C CYS A 784 -26.16 -14.91 6.12
N HIS A 785 -25.21 -15.56 5.45
CA HIS A 785 -24.71 -15.19 4.13
C HIS A 785 -24.84 -16.40 3.22
N GLU A 786 -25.69 -16.28 2.22
CA GLU A 786 -25.87 -17.34 1.22
C GLU A 786 -24.96 -17.08 0.03
N MET A 787 -25.01 -15.86 -0.51
CA MET A 787 -24.40 -15.50 -1.77
C MET A 787 -23.22 -14.54 -1.60
N ASP A 788 -22.19 -14.76 -2.41
CA ASP A 788 -21.11 -13.83 -2.69
C ASP A 788 -21.45 -13.07 -3.99
N SER A 789 -21.54 -11.74 -3.91
CA SER A 789 -21.89 -10.85 -5.05
C SER A 789 -20.69 -10.09 -5.63
N SER A 790 -19.49 -10.63 -5.46
CA SER A 790 -18.31 -10.13 -6.16
C SER A 790 -18.36 -10.41 -7.67
N LEU A 791 -18.95 -11.52 -8.10
CA LEU A 791 -19.23 -11.82 -9.51
C LEU A 791 -20.66 -12.34 -9.68
N VAL A 792 -21.46 -11.69 -10.54
CA VAL A 792 -22.86 -12.05 -10.81
C VAL A 792 -23.12 -12.04 -12.31
N LEU A 793 -23.56 -13.17 -12.88
CA LEU A 793 -23.96 -13.25 -14.29
C LEU A 793 -25.49 -13.34 -14.42
N MET A 794 -26.04 -12.64 -15.42
CA MET A 794 -27.48 -12.55 -15.68
C MET A 794 -27.78 -12.40 -17.17
N ASP A 795 -28.64 -13.24 -17.75
CA ASP A 795 -29.31 -13.02 -19.04
C ASP A 795 -30.66 -12.35 -18.79
N LYS A 796 -30.72 -11.02 -18.96
CA LYS A 796 -31.93 -10.23 -18.68
C LYS A 796 -33.15 -10.67 -19.50
N LYS A 797 -32.97 -11.29 -20.68
CA LYS A 797 -34.10 -11.83 -21.46
C LYS A 797 -34.77 -12.98 -20.72
N ARG A 798 -33.99 -13.87 -20.09
CA ARG A 798 -34.50 -15.01 -19.30
C ARG A 798 -34.94 -14.61 -17.91
N THR A 799 -34.28 -13.61 -17.31
CA THR A 799 -34.66 -13.02 -16.03
C THR A 799 -36.09 -12.51 -16.04
N GLY A 800 -36.49 -11.83 -17.12
CA GLY A 800 -37.81 -11.22 -17.25
C GLY A 800 -38.03 -10.01 -16.34
N GLU A 801 -39.11 -9.27 -16.61
CA GLU A 801 -39.48 -8.06 -15.88
C GLU A 801 -39.82 -8.34 -14.41
N THR A 802 -40.53 -9.42 -14.11
CA THR A 802 -40.95 -9.77 -12.74
C THR A 802 -39.78 -9.87 -11.77
N VAL A 803 -38.68 -10.54 -12.14
CA VAL A 803 -37.49 -10.66 -11.29
C VAL A 803 -36.85 -9.29 -11.06
N LEU A 804 -36.77 -8.46 -12.10
CA LEU A 804 -36.19 -7.11 -12.01
C LEU A 804 -37.04 -6.18 -11.13
N ASP A 805 -38.37 -6.27 -11.21
CA ASP A 805 -39.30 -5.51 -10.36
C ASP A 805 -39.21 -5.93 -8.89
N ILE A 806 -39.07 -7.23 -8.63
CA ILE A 806 -38.85 -7.76 -7.29
C ILE A 806 -37.49 -7.29 -6.76
N MET A 807 -36.43 -7.33 -7.58
CA MET A 807 -35.13 -6.76 -7.23
C MET A 807 -35.23 -5.28 -6.88
N PHE A 808 -35.93 -4.50 -7.70
CA PHE A 808 -36.15 -3.09 -7.47
C PHE A 808 -36.94 -2.85 -6.18
N TRP A 809 -37.95 -3.66 -5.89
CA TRP A 809 -38.68 -3.62 -4.61
C TRP A 809 -37.77 -3.93 -3.42
N PHE A 810 -36.91 -4.94 -3.52
CA PHE A 810 -35.96 -5.29 -2.46
C PHE A 810 -35.06 -4.11 -2.10
N ILE A 811 -34.55 -3.40 -3.11
CA ILE A 811 -33.60 -2.29 -2.93
C ILE A 811 -34.27 -0.93 -2.72
N THR A 812 -35.58 -0.78 -2.94
CA THR A 812 -36.26 0.51 -2.72
C THR A 812 -37.24 0.50 -1.56
N LYS A 813 -37.73 -0.67 -1.15
CA LYS A 813 -38.70 -0.83 -0.07
C LYS A 813 -38.15 -1.73 1.02
N GLU A 814 -37.81 -2.96 0.69
CA GLU A 814 -37.58 -3.98 1.70
C GLU A 814 -36.33 -3.71 2.55
N ARG A 815 -35.22 -3.29 1.93
CA ARG A 815 -33.98 -2.95 2.67
C ARG A 815 -34.17 -1.84 3.70
N PHE A 816 -35.18 -0.99 3.51
CA PHE A 816 -35.50 0.09 4.46
C PHE A 816 -36.46 -0.35 5.56
N ARG A 817 -37.19 -1.46 5.34
CA ARG A 817 -38.03 -2.09 6.36
C ARG A 817 -37.22 -3.05 7.23
N PHE A 818 -36.35 -3.85 6.61
CA PHE A 818 -35.57 -4.88 7.28
C PHE A 818 -34.18 -5.04 6.63
N THR A 819 -33.14 -5.14 7.47
CA THR A 819 -31.76 -5.38 7.02
C THR A 819 -31.54 -6.86 6.71
N TYR A 820 -32.02 -7.32 5.55
CA TYR A 820 -31.97 -8.74 5.16
C TYR A 820 -30.63 -9.22 4.61
N SER A 821 -29.71 -8.31 4.30
CA SER A 821 -28.45 -8.63 3.63
C SER A 821 -27.31 -7.74 4.13
N TRP A 822 -26.08 -8.25 4.10
CA TRP A 822 -24.89 -7.41 4.21
C TRP A 822 -24.62 -6.76 2.85
N GLY A 823 -25.11 -5.52 2.71
CA GLY A 823 -25.12 -4.86 1.41
C GLY A 823 -26.07 -5.56 0.45
N ASP A 824 -25.67 -5.72 -0.80
CA ASP A 824 -26.46 -6.17 -1.93
C ASP A 824 -26.59 -7.70 -2.09
N LYS A 825 -25.69 -8.46 -1.47
CA LYS A 825 -25.43 -9.88 -1.72
C LYS A 825 -26.65 -10.77 -1.92
N GLU A 826 -27.59 -10.76 -0.96
CA GLU A 826 -28.72 -11.69 -0.97
C GLU A 826 -29.82 -11.29 -1.98
N THR A 827 -29.77 -10.06 -2.50
CA THR A 827 -30.82 -9.50 -3.38
C THR A 827 -30.98 -10.33 -4.65
N PHE A 828 -29.88 -10.75 -5.26
CA PHE A 828 -29.90 -11.35 -6.59
C PHE A 828 -30.67 -12.67 -6.59
N TRP A 829 -30.26 -13.64 -5.77
CA TRP A 829 -30.92 -14.94 -5.73
C TRP A 829 -32.34 -14.87 -5.13
N LEU A 830 -32.57 -14.00 -4.13
CA LEU A 830 -33.90 -13.81 -3.56
C LEU A 830 -34.91 -13.30 -4.60
N SER A 831 -34.49 -12.43 -5.51
CA SER A 831 -35.37 -11.96 -6.59
C SER A 831 -35.81 -13.07 -7.53
N TYR A 832 -34.93 -14.00 -7.85
CA TYR A 832 -35.28 -15.18 -8.67
C TYR A 832 -36.19 -16.14 -7.91
N GLU A 833 -35.83 -16.43 -6.66
CA GLU A 833 -36.60 -17.32 -5.79
C GLU A 833 -38.03 -16.80 -5.58
N MET A 834 -38.21 -15.50 -5.31
CA MET A 834 -39.53 -14.88 -5.15
C MET A 834 -40.32 -14.78 -6.45
N ALA A 835 -39.65 -14.82 -7.60
CA ALA A 835 -40.28 -14.82 -8.92
C ALA A 835 -40.62 -16.23 -9.44
N HIS A 836 -40.24 -17.29 -8.72
CA HIS A 836 -40.27 -18.68 -9.18
C HIS A 836 -39.53 -18.90 -10.52
N VAL A 837 -38.45 -18.14 -10.76
CA VAL A 837 -37.60 -18.29 -11.94
C VAL A 837 -36.37 -19.12 -11.58
N PRO A 838 -36.03 -20.18 -12.33
CA PRO A 838 -34.84 -20.99 -12.06
C PRO A 838 -33.56 -20.17 -12.05
N TYR A 839 -32.65 -20.47 -11.13
CA TYR A 839 -31.32 -19.87 -11.02
C TYR A 839 -30.27 -20.92 -10.70
N PHE A 840 -29.00 -20.58 -10.94
CA PHE A 840 -27.86 -21.49 -10.77
C PHE A 840 -26.82 -20.89 -9.82
N PHE A 841 -26.50 -21.67 -8.77
CA PHE A 841 -25.30 -21.47 -7.96
C PHE A 841 -24.20 -22.43 -8.41
N SER A 842 -22.95 -21.97 -8.34
CA SER A 842 -21.78 -22.84 -8.42
C SER A 842 -21.93 -24.05 -7.51
N PRO A 843 -21.60 -25.27 -7.97
CA PRO A 843 -21.67 -26.47 -7.12
C PRO A 843 -20.60 -26.46 -6.00
N TRP A 844 -19.64 -25.54 -6.07
CA TRP A 844 -18.51 -25.46 -5.16
C TRP A 844 -18.75 -24.44 -4.05
N GLY A 845 -18.31 -24.78 -2.83
CA GLY A 845 -18.27 -23.85 -1.72
C GLY A 845 -17.17 -22.80 -1.89
N VAL A 846 -17.26 -21.74 -1.09
CA VAL A 846 -16.26 -20.68 -1.04
C VAL A 846 -14.89 -21.21 -0.60
N SER A 847 -13.82 -20.67 -1.18
CA SER A 847 -12.44 -20.88 -0.73
C SER A 847 -11.80 -19.55 -0.32
N VAL A 848 -10.59 -19.60 0.24
CA VAL A 848 -9.80 -18.39 0.51
C VAL A 848 -8.34 -18.56 0.08
N VAL A 849 -7.65 -17.45 -0.10
CA VAL A 849 -6.19 -17.42 -0.23
C VAL A 849 -5.51 -17.11 1.10
N SER A 850 -4.37 -17.73 1.35
CA SER A 850 -3.60 -17.60 2.59
C SER A 850 -3.18 -16.17 2.86
N SER A 851 -3.38 -15.66 4.08
CA SER A 851 -2.88 -14.36 4.51
C SER A 851 -1.45 -14.47 5.06
N THR A 852 -0.47 -14.01 4.26
CA THR A 852 0.96 -14.04 4.64
C THR A 852 1.25 -13.37 5.99
N PRO A 853 0.68 -12.18 6.30
CA PRO A 853 0.90 -11.53 7.59
C PRO A 853 0.46 -12.39 8.79
N ASN A 854 -0.58 -13.21 8.64
CA ASN A 854 -1.09 -14.03 9.73
C ASN A 854 -0.25 -15.29 10.00
N LYS A 855 0.64 -15.68 9.07
CA LYS A 855 1.44 -16.92 9.13
C LYS A 855 0.54 -18.14 9.36
N ASP A 856 -0.61 -18.20 8.69
CA ASP A 856 -1.65 -19.22 8.86
C ASP A 856 -1.07 -20.63 8.88
N MET A 857 -0.32 -21.01 7.85
CA MET A 857 0.27 -22.36 7.74
C MET A 857 1.20 -22.75 8.89
N LYS A 858 1.80 -21.78 9.61
CA LYS A 858 2.63 -22.04 10.79
C LYS A 858 1.81 -22.15 12.07
N LYS A 859 0.69 -21.44 12.17
CA LYS A 859 -0.18 -21.43 13.35
C LYS A 859 -1.28 -22.48 13.30
N HIS A 860 -1.82 -22.72 12.11
CA HIS A 860 -3.00 -23.52 11.81
C HIS A 860 -2.75 -24.26 10.47
N PRO A 861 -2.05 -25.42 10.49
CA PRO A 861 -1.65 -26.12 9.26
C PRO A 861 -2.80 -26.60 8.36
N ASP A 862 -4.01 -26.72 8.91
CA ASP A 862 -5.22 -27.24 8.25
C ASP A 862 -6.28 -26.15 7.96
N SER A 863 -5.96 -24.89 8.22
CA SER A 863 -6.90 -23.78 8.14
C SER A 863 -6.26 -22.57 7.44
N LEU A 864 -7.03 -21.87 6.61
CA LEU A 864 -6.57 -20.68 5.91
C LEU A 864 -7.47 -19.50 6.18
N CYS A 865 -6.89 -18.30 6.31
CA CYS A 865 -7.63 -17.06 6.53
C CYS A 865 -7.26 -16.05 5.45
N GLY A 866 -8.25 -15.42 4.81
CA GLY A 866 -7.98 -14.34 3.87
C GLY A 866 -9.10 -14.06 2.88
N SER A 867 -8.71 -13.47 1.75
CA SER A 867 -9.60 -13.04 0.66
C SER A 867 -10.35 -14.21 0.04
N ILE A 868 -11.62 -13.97 -0.33
CA ILE A 868 -12.50 -14.97 -0.95
C ILE A 868 -11.92 -15.41 -2.30
N LEU A 869 -11.93 -16.71 -2.55
CA LEU A 869 -11.58 -17.33 -3.82
C LEU A 869 -12.75 -18.19 -4.29
N GLN A 870 -13.06 -18.12 -5.58
CA GLN A 870 -14.03 -19.01 -6.23
C GLN A 870 -13.35 -19.85 -7.32
N TYR A 871 -13.84 -21.07 -7.50
CA TYR A 871 -13.44 -21.97 -8.58
C TYR A 871 -14.40 -21.86 -9.76
N VAL A 872 -13.95 -22.28 -10.95
CA VAL A 872 -14.80 -22.38 -12.13
C VAL A 872 -15.97 -23.34 -11.83
N PRO A 873 -17.24 -22.94 -12.08
CA PRO A 873 -18.43 -23.70 -11.68
C PRO A 873 -18.74 -24.82 -12.68
N MET A 874 -17.80 -25.76 -12.82
CA MET A 874 -17.92 -26.92 -13.68
C MET A 874 -17.69 -28.22 -12.90
N ASP A 875 -18.43 -29.26 -13.29
CA ASP A 875 -18.23 -30.62 -12.80
C ASP A 875 -17.06 -31.25 -13.55
N GLY A 876 -16.01 -31.62 -12.81
CA GLY A 876 -14.79 -32.19 -13.39
C GLY A 876 -13.72 -32.38 -12.31
N GLN A 877 -12.66 -33.14 -12.59
CA GLN A 877 -11.58 -33.34 -11.62
C GLN A 877 -10.70 -32.09 -11.48
N ASP A 878 -10.62 -31.26 -12.52
CA ASP A 878 -9.78 -30.08 -12.54
C ASP A 878 -10.35 -28.97 -11.66
N ALA A 879 -9.67 -28.69 -10.55
CA ALA A 879 -9.99 -27.61 -9.62
C ALA A 879 -9.42 -26.27 -10.13
N GLU A 880 -9.99 -25.77 -11.22
CA GLU A 880 -9.53 -24.52 -11.82
C GLU A 880 -10.00 -23.30 -11.01
N MET A 881 -9.02 -22.50 -10.57
CA MET A 881 -9.24 -21.23 -9.91
C MET A 881 -9.82 -20.20 -10.89
N LEU A 882 -10.94 -19.57 -10.53
CA LEU A 882 -11.59 -18.53 -11.35
C LEU A 882 -11.10 -17.13 -10.96
N TYR A 883 -11.34 -16.72 -9.71
CA TYR A 883 -10.96 -15.40 -9.22
C TYR A 883 -10.78 -15.34 -7.71
N VAL A 884 -10.15 -14.24 -7.27
CA VAL A 884 -10.09 -13.83 -5.86
C VAL A 884 -10.70 -12.45 -5.71
N ASN A 885 -11.67 -12.30 -4.80
CA ASN A 885 -12.14 -11.00 -4.35
C ASN A 885 -11.29 -10.55 -3.15
N GLY A 886 -10.46 -9.52 -3.34
CA GLY A 886 -9.50 -9.19 -2.31
C GLY A 886 -8.83 -7.83 -2.43
N LYS A 887 -9.50 -6.77 -1.93
CA LYS A 887 -8.88 -5.46 -1.71
C LYS A 887 -7.51 -5.52 -1.03
N ALA A 888 -7.34 -6.42 -0.05
CA ALA A 888 -6.08 -6.63 0.67
C ALA A 888 -4.91 -7.13 -0.20
N LEU A 889 -5.15 -7.58 -1.43
CA LEU A 889 -4.10 -7.97 -2.36
C LEU A 889 -3.58 -6.79 -3.18
N LEU A 890 -4.32 -5.67 -3.23
CA LEU A 890 -3.98 -4.48 -4.01
C LEU A 890 -3.65 -3.26 -3.13
N ASP A 891 -4.49 -3.01 -2.12
CA ASP A 891 -4.40 -1.82 -1.27
C ASP A 891 -3.61 -2.11 0.01
N PRO A 892 -2.49 -1.41 0.26
CA PRO A 892 -1.75 -1.48 1.52
C PRO A 892 -2.60 -1.23 2.77
N TYR A 893 -3.69 -0.44 2.63
CA TYR A 893 -4.62 -0.09 3.70
C TYR A 893 -6.06 -0.40 3.30
N PRO A 894 -6.44 -1.69 3.22
CA PRO A 894 -7.73 -2.10 2.68
C PRO A 894 -8.92 -1.56 3.53
N GLN A 895 -8.72 -1.34 4.83
CA GLN A 895 -9.72 -0.74 5.73
C GLN A 895 -9.50 0.77 5.96
N GLY A 896 -8.53 1.39 5.26
CA GLY A 896 -8.08 2.75 5.52
C GLY A 896 -6.97 2.81 6.57
N ILE A 897 -6.20 3.89 6.54
CA ILE A 897 -5.01 4.03 7.38
C ILE A 897 -5.32 4.07 8.89
N ASP A 898 -6.41 4.72 9.27
CA ASP A 898 -6.80 4.87 10.69
C ASP A 898 -7.18 3.54 11.34
N TYR A 899 -7.41 2.50 10.53
CA TYR A 899 -7.68 1.15 10.99
C TYR A 899 -6.42 0.31 11.17
N VAL A 900 -5.23 0.76 10.73
CA VAL A 900 -3.98 0.00 10.88
C VAL A 900 -3.73 -0.45 12.34
N PRO A 901 -3.94 0.40 13.38
CA PRO A 901 -3.83 -0.04 14.78
C PRO A 901 -4.85 -1.09 15.24
N LYS A 902 -5.97 -1.20 14.54
CA LYS A 902 -7.10 -2.08 14.86
C LYS A 902 -7.24 -3.24 13.87
N ALA A 903 -6.40 -3.28 12.84
CA ALA A 903 -6.53 -4.19 11.72
C ALA A 903 -6.25 -5.62 12.19
N GLN A 904 -7.15 -6.52 11.85
CA GLN A 904 -6.93 -7.95 12.06
C GLN A 904 -5.94 -8.45 11.01
N TRP A 905 -4.99 -9.30 11.41
CA TRP A 905 -3.85 -9.70 10.56
C TRP A 905 -4.25 -10.44 9.28
N ASN A 906 -5.40 -11.11 9.29
CA ASN A 906 -6.00 -11.78 8.14
C ASN A 906 -6.60 -10.81 7.10
N ASN A 907 -6.88 -9.55 7.48
CA ASN A 907 -7.42 -8.50 6.61
C ASN A 907 -6.39 -7.43 6.21
N MET A 908 -5.10 -7.73 6.41
CA MET A 908 -3.99 -6.84 6.07
C MET A 908 -3.45 -7.07 4.67
N PHE A 909 -2.69 -6.09 4.16
CA PHE A 909 -2.08 -6.19 2.84
C PHE A 909 -1.27 -7.48 2.68
N ASN A 910 -1.67 -8.31 1.73
CA ASN A 910 -1.10 -9.63 1.58
C ASN A 910 -0.01 -9.61 0.50
N THR A 911 1.22 -9.33 0.92
CA THR A 911 2.37 -9.16 0.01
C THR A 911 2.60 -10.37 -0.91
N PHE A 912 2.45 -11.60 -0.41
CA PHE A 912 2.74 -12.80 -1.19
C PHE A 912 1.91 -14.03 -0.75
N PRO A 913 0.62 -14.11 -1.12
CA PRO A 913 -0.16 -15.33 -0.89
C PRO A 913 0.51 -16.52 -1.60
N THR A 914 0.53 -17.67 -0.94
CA THR A 914 1.20 -18.89 -1.46
C THR A 914 0.25 -20.08 -1.60
N HIS A 915 -0.82 -20.11 -0.79
CA HIS A 915 -1.74 -21.23 -0.73
C HIS A 915 -3.19 -20.76 -0.85
N MET A 916 -4.07 -21.66 -1.23
CA MET A 916 -5.52 -21.51 -1.27
C MET A 916 -6.19 -22.72 -0.63
N THR A 917 -7.45 -22.55 -0.20
CA THR A 917 -8.27 -23.68 0.24
C THR A 917 -8.62 -24.55 -0.98
N PRO A 918 -8.42 -25.88 -0.93
CA PRO A 918 -8.81 -26.80 -2.00
C PRO A 918 -10.28 -26.64 -2.40
N ARG A 919 -10.61 -26.93 -3.66
CA ARG A 919 -11.99 -26.93 -4.13
C ARG A 919 -12.77 -28.02 -3.42
N GLN A 920 -13.94 -27.68 -2.91
CA GLN A 920 -14.78 -28.57 -2.13
C GLN A 920 -16.26 -28.20 -2.27
N PRO A 921 -17.18 -29.14 -2.06
CA PRO A 921 -18.59 -28.82 -1.88
C PRO A 921 -18.79 -27.85 -0.71
N ARG A 922 -19.92 -27.15 -0.72
CA ARG A 922 -20.25 -26.20 0.33
C ARG A 922 -20.34 -26.91 1.69
N THR A 923 -19.51 -26.46 2.63
CA THR A 923 -19.28 -27.14 3.91
C THR A 923 -19.54 -26.19 5.08
N GLU A 924 -20.20 -26.68 6.13
CA GLU A 924 -20.41 -25.94 7.38
C GLU A 924 -19.11 -25.93 8.20
N LEU A 925 -18.69 -24.75 8.66
CA LEU A 925 -17.49 -24.59 9.46
C LEU A 925 -17.75 -25.01 10.92
N SER A 926 -16.97 -25.98 11.43
CA SER A 926 -16.98 -26.33 12.86
C SER A 926 -15.72 -25.81 13.55
N PRO A 927 -15.83 -24.97 14.59
CA PRO A 927 -14.67 -24.49 15.35
C PRO A 927 -14.13 -25.53 16.35
N THR A 928 -14.74 -26.72 16.45
CA THR A 928 -14.33 -27.76 17.41
C THR A 928 -12.87 -28.17 17.21
N GLY A 929 -12.04 -28.00 18.24
CA GLY A 929 -10.61 -28.31 18.21
C GLY A 929 -9.70 -27.14 17.85
N HIS A 930 -10.26 -25.98 17.46
CA HIS A 930 -9.50 -24.78 17.12
C HIS A 930 -9.72 -23.68 18.17
N GLY A 931 -8.70 -22.84 18.39
CA GLY A 931 -8.81 -21.63 19.23
C GLY A 931 -9.73 -20.57 18.62
N LYS A 932 -9.80 -19.39 19.23
CA LYS A 932 -10.58 -18.26 18.67
C LYS A 932 -10.07 -17.89 17.28
N MET A 933 -10.83 -18.21 16.23
CA MET A 933 -10.54 -17.87 14.85
C MET A 933 -11.46 -16.75 14.35
N TYR A 934 -10.96 -16.00 13.36
CA TYR A 934 -11.69 -14.89 12.75
C TYR A 934 -12.68 -15.38 11.69
N THR A 935 -13.62 -14.52 11.32
CA THR A 935 -14.66 -14.83 10.33
C THR A 935 -14.10 -15.10 8.93
N GLU A 936 -12.94 -14.57 8.60
CA GLU A 936 -12.34 -14.74 7.27
C GLU A 936 -11.58 -16.07 7.13
N CYS A 937 -11.61 -16.91 8.16
CA CYS A 937 -10.95 -18.21 8.20
C CYS A 937 -11.86 -19.36 7.77
N LEU A 938 -11.35 -20.22 6.90
CA LEU A 938 -11.92 -21.52 6.57
C LEU A 938 -11.19 -22.59 7.39
N ILE A 939 -11.86 -23.07 8.43
CA ILE A 939 -11.30 -23.91 9.48
C ILE A 939 -11.37 -25.39 9.07
N GLY A 940 -10.25 -26.10 9.15
CA GLY A 940 -10.18 -27.55 8.91
C GLY A 940 -10.41 -27.97 7.45
N LEU A 941 -10.39 -27.04 6.51
CA LEU A 941 -10.64 -27.30 5.08
C LEU A 941 -9.35 -27.48 4.26
N GLY A 942 -8.19 -27.47 4.93
CA GLY A 942 -6.89 -27.72 4.32
C GLY A 942 -6.35 -26.56 3.47
N ALA A 943 -5.19 -26.81 2.88
CA ALA A 943 -4.44 -25.86 2.06
C ALA A 943 -3.76 -26.58 0.89
N THR A 944 -3.84 -25.99 -0.29
CA THR A 944 -3.10 -26.41 -1.50
C THR A 944 -2.34 -25.20 -2.07
N PRO A 945 -1.19 -25.37 -2.73
CA PRO A 945 -0.49 -24.26 -3.38
C PRO A 945 -1.37 -23.53 -4.39
N LEU A 946 -1.16 -22.22 -4.52
CA LEU A 946 -1.75 -21.42 -5.59
C LEU A 946 -1.17 -21.80 -6.97
N PRO A 947 -1.92 -21.61 -8.07
CA PRO A 947 -1.38 -21.77 -9.42
C PRO A 947 -0.15 -20.89 -9.66
N GLU A 948 0.83 -21.40 -10.39
CA GLU A 948 2.09 -20.68 -10.65
C GLU A 948 1.88 -19.35 -11.38
N SER A 949 0.84 -19.26 -12.22
CA SER A 949 0.46 -18.03 -12.93
C SER A 949 -0.10 -16.94 -12.01
N PHE A 950 -0.61 -17.29 -10.81
CA PHE A 950 -1.31 -16.34 -9.94
C PHE A 950 -0.40 -15.19 -9.49
N ALA A 951 0.84 -15.51 -9.08
CA ALA A 951 1.78 -14.49 -8.62
C ALA A 951 2.11 -13.49 -9.73
N GLY A 952 2.23 -13.97 -10.97
CA GLY A 952 2.45 -13.14 -12.15
C GLY A 952 1.26 -12.21 -12.45
N SER A 953 0.05 -12.75 -12.48
CA SER A 953 -1.18 -11.96 -12.69
C SER A 953 -1.38 -10.94 -11.57
N LEU A 954 -1.16 -11.31 -10.32
CA LEU A 954 -1.23 -10.37 -9.19
C LEU A 954 -0.19 -9.26 -9.30
N LEU A 955 1.03 -9.55 -9.75
CA LEU A 955 2.06 -8.52 -9.94
C LEU A 955 1.67 -7.54 -11.07
N ARG A 956 1.13 -8.03 -12.19
CA ARG A 956 0.59 -7.18 -13.27
C ARG A 956 -0.57 -6.32 -12.80
N ARG A 957 -1.53 -6.91 -12.08
CA ARG A 957 -2.66 -6.21 -11.45
C ARG A 957 -2.15 -5.08 -10.52
N ARG A 958 -1.11 -5.33 -9.72
CA ARG A 958 -0.45 -4.32 -8.88
C ARG A 958 0.26 -3.23 -9.68
N LEU A 959 0.92 -3.56 -10.79
CA LEU A 959 1.52 -2.59 -11.70
C LEU A 959 0.48 -1.59 -12.21
N HIS A 960 -0.67 -2.09 -12.70
CA HIS A 960 -1.75 -1.22 -13.17
C HIS A 960 -2.33 -0.38 -12.03
N TYR A 961 -2.64 -1.00 -10.88
CA TYR A 961 -3.20 -0.31 -9.71
C TYR A 961 -2.28 0.81 -9.22
N LEU A 962 -1.00 0.51 -8.94
CA LEU A 962 -0.03 1.49 -8.46
C LEU A 962 0.28 2.57 -9.50
N GLY A 963 0.27 2.20 -10.78
CA GLY A 963 0.41 3.13 -11.89
C GLY A 963 -0.72 4.16 -11.93
N ILE A 964 -1.98 3.73 -11.78
CA ILE A 964 -3.12 4.66 -11.72
C ILE A 964 -3.04 5.53 -10.44
N MET A 965 -2.73 4.92 -9.28
CA MET A 965 -2.59 5.65 -8.02
C MET A 965 -1.54 6.77 -8.08
N THR A 966 -0.44 6.56 -8.80
CA THR A 966 0.65 7.54 -8.95
C THR A 966 0.48 8.45 -10.17
N GLY A 967 -0.45 8.14 -11.07
CA GLY A 967 -0.68 8.85 -12.33
C GLY A 967 0.29 8.45 -13.46
N VAL A 968 0.98 7.32 -13.32
CA VAL A 968 1.86 6.73 -14.33
C VAL A 968 1.04 5.85 -15.28
N MET A 969 0.20 6.49 -16.11
CA MET A 969 -0.74 5.78 -16.99
C MET A 969 -0.09 4.88 -18.04
N GLY A 970 1.20 5.09 -18.35
CA GLY A 970 1.98 4.20 -19.23
C GLY A 970 2.05 2.76 -18.73
N SER A 971 1.91 2.54 -17.42
CA SER A 971 1.83 1.20 -16.81
C SER A 971 0.71 0.33 -17.39
N LEU A 972 -0.41 0.93 -17.80
CA LEU A 972 -1.55 0.21 -18.37
C LEU A 972 -1.20 -0.43 -19.72
N GLN A 973 -0.16 0.01 -20.41
CA GLN A 973 0.21 -0.56 -21.71
C GLN A 973 0.82 -1.96 -21.59
N HIS A 974 1.24 -2.37 -20.39
CA HIS A 974 1.89 -3.65 -20.14
C HIS A 974 0.87 -4.75 -19.82
N CYS A 975 0.69 -5.69 -20.74
CA CYS A 975 -0.12 -6.90 -20.54
C CYS A 975 0.71 -8.17 -20.35
N GLU A 976 2.03 -8.06 -20.35
CA GLU A 976 2.94 -9.21 -20.22
C GLU A 976 2.61 -9.99 -18.93
N THR A 977 2.45 -11.31 -19.06
CA THR A 977 2.33 -12.17 -17.87
C THR A 977 3.72 -12.39 -17.33
N PHE A 978 3.96 -11.95 -16.09
CA PHE A 978 5.21 -12.24 -15.43
C PHE A 978 5.28 -13.73 -15.06
N GLY A 979 6.36 -14.41 -15.43
CA GLY A 979 6.58 -15.82 -15.13
C GLY A 979 7.30 -16.01 -13.79
N LEU A 980 6.97 -17.09 -13.08
CA LEU A 980 7.85 -17.61 -12.03
C LEU A 980 9.09 -18.21 -12.69
N ARG A 981 10.27 -17.69 -12.37
CA ARG A 981 11.54 -18.37 -12.69
C ARG A 981 12.02 -19.03 -11.40
N ARG A 982 11.74 -20.33 -11.24
CA ARG A 982 12.33 -21.11 -10.13
C ARG A 982 13.78 -21.38 -10.46
N LEU A 983 14.69 -20.97 -9.58
CA LEU A 983 16.14 -21.12 -9.73
C LEU A 983 16.65 -22.57 -9.78
N LEU A 984 15.77 -23.58 -9.68
CA LEU A 984 16.16 -24.98 -9.49
C LEU A 984 15.85 -25.92 -10.67
N GLU A 985 15.30 -25.44 -11.79
CA GLU A 985 15.17 -26.31 -12.97
C GLU A 985 16.50 -26.53 -13.72
N ASN A 986 17.46 -25.62 -13.57
CA ASN A 986 18.78 -25.75 -14.22
C ASN A 986 19.77 -26.67 -13.47
N TYR A 987 19.39 -27.27 -12.33
CA TYR A 987 20.22 -28.26 -11.62
C TYR A 987 19.68 -29.69 -11.68
N ARG A 988 18.53 -29.92 -12.33
CA ARG A 988 17.99 -31.28 -12.55
C ARG A 988 18.44 -31.95 -13.85
N HIS A 989 19.07 -31.21 -14.76
CA HIS A 989 19.50 -31.74 -16.05
C HIS A 989 20.96 -32.24 -16.11
N ASP A 990 21.77 -32.01 -15.07
CA ASP A 990 23.17 -32.50 -15.00
C ASP A 990 23.41 -33.55 -13.90
N LEU A 991 22.36 -34.23 -13.45
CA LEU A 991 22.42 -35.37 -12.51
C LEU A 991 21.52 -36.55 -12.97
N LEU A 992 21.48 -36.78 -14.28
CA LEU A 992 21.05 -38.05 -14.89
C LEU A 992 22.16 -38.63 -15.76
#